data_AF-A0A8T4PE57-F1
#
_entry.id   AF-A0A8T4PE57-F1
#
_cell.length_a   1.000
_cell.length_b   1.000
_cell.length_c   1.000
_cell.angle_alpha   90.00
_cell.angle_beta   90.00
_cell.angle_gamma   90.00
#
_symmetry.space_group_name_H-M   'P 1'
#
loop_
_entity.id
_entity.type
_entity.pdbx_description
1 polymer ?
#
loop_
_entity_poly.entity_id
_entity_poly.type
_entity_poly.pdbx_seq_one_letter_code
_entity_poly.pdbx_strand_id
1 'polypeptide(L)'
;MIAKAKDVLRRLEFGLFEVFVGFFMVIGLVGYFGTLPADLDWIDHTVAFLMFSYFFYILNITSILFGKTARIANIFLVASYLSLFFKDIISYTAANASKFNVMKFVDGFYLFFQNNLELTTIITFYIGIAGIFVVSLYLTKKIEISRPSFLYAVHKDLFNNKLAKFGAIFSALLAFYYLIYNPILEWLEFVLDDPIVLMGIIFFVIKVAGHRHKLHEKHFISKIGDLVWGWYRRFISLFHYKKTLPLAISGLLILHALADLGVFAYSLIFLRENFYLEFLKNEHAPFLKLFIEDAKNVPSFAVVPLLLVYLLNAMSLIILLLIPVIVWTRIFSQKELHLGRIPLFFIYSSVAAYIMLPAYAIVPLTELSAKSGITISGVDILSKPLLESISILDNFLPSKTAAIVVVSLSSLAFGLAVYLMGSKPKIKKELYAISIIGGLTFYAVYIFYFFSSLLEFYSTALQTILTPHFLVALVSMVLLALSIIFYIVGFFMFIYEVVMEYHRKKWSEPIDNELYAAIKGIERKMRVKKAQFIGNVLKYVLMAFVSVAILIAGYSMVNLVKDRACKTEISKFEISLKGIDKSVRFGVRELQSYEAPCKADKIYFFGSGSGINPEYFSDIPIIRDALESGSSKNVFIVKDSEVKSSFHAGRLEMIYPYHICFVPKFDRISFFTEGAGDSVKVAAACSQPECTFIPIDINQEDARSIVKEAVEFGCERCPRELAGEIEKMRLTRDNVEMFRKFSFCDGITDVEIFIRPKEGAEVKDFRFLEYIPKTCIGDLNSYLAENIKGDVTIRGDPLIMWHFDDIGEGKKFSYKLNASLSEDCKQAIKGLGVAQFVEEQKGRYDAANTPPKISGLPDRSLTGARLHRNVIENLWKYAEDAETNPKNLVYSITVQTKPELADCRIKDNKRIDCEVKQNAQETSRVTVQADDLEFSSTASFNVEVAPSCKKKAKKSCIGNEIAWTDSCGEQEEKIEVCEDDEICEDGECEEVCTENAKKECHGDRIYLTRCGKRGDLYQNCKLNPFEKKCRKGKCCFFC
;
A
#
# COMPACT_ATOMS: atom_id res chain seq x y z
N MET A 1 -1.62 -8.93 24.59
CA MET A 1 -1.15 -8.19 23.39
C MET A 1 0.24 -7.56 23.56
N ILE A 2 0.51 -6.81 24.63
CA ILE A 2 1.80 -6.12 24.88
C ILE A 2 3.00 -7.09 24.95
N ALA A 3 2.82 -8.28 25.53
CA ALA A 3 3.88 -9.31 25.59
C ALA A 3 4.21 -9.94 24.22
N LYS A 4 3.20 -10.19 23.38
CA LYS A 4 3.38 -10.67 21.98
C LYS A 4 4.06 -9.61 21.11
N ALA A 5 3.72 -8.32 21.31
CA ALA A 5 4.40 -7.22 20.63
C ALA A 5 5.88 -7.12 21.04
N LYS A 6 6.19 -7.31 22.34
CA LYS A 6 7.55 -7.27 22.90
C LYS A 6 8.47 -8.34 22.30
N ASP A 7 7.96 -9.54 22.05
CA ASP A 7 8.71 -10.65 21.46
C ASP A 7 8.92 -10.51 19.94
N VAL A 8 7.94 -9.94 19.23
CA VAL A 8 8.09 -9.58 17.80
C VAL A 8 9.10 -8.43 17.64
N LEU A 9 9.06 -7.43 18.52
CA LEU A 9 10.00 -6.29 18.55
C LEU A 9 11.43 -6.69 18.92
N ARG A 10 11.62 -7.76 19.72
CA ARG A 10 12.97 -8.25 20.08
C ARG A 10 13.67 -8.96 18.91
N ARG A 11 12.92 -9.42 17.91
CA ARG A 11 13.44 -10.06 16.68
C ARG A 11 13.74 -9.05 15.56
N LEU A 12 13.28 -7.81 15.67
CA LEU A 12 13.45 -6.75 14.67
C LEU A 12 14.63 -5.84 15.07
N GLU A 13 15.82 -6.09 14.51
CA GLU A 13 17.01 -5.23 14.67
C GLU A 13 16.89 -3.91 13.87
N PHE A 14 15.82 -3.12 14.07
CA PHE A 14 15.70 -1.81 13.44
C PHE A 14 16.10 -0.67 14.40
N GLY A 15 16.96 0.22 13.92
CA GLY A 15 17.33 1.48 14.54
C GLY A 15 16.16 2.46 14.51
N LEU A 16 16.17 3.43 15.45
CA LEU A 16 15.13 4.47 15.56
C LEU A 16 14.92 5.21 14.22
N PHE A 17 16.02 5.49 13.52
CA PHE A 17 16.04 6.11 12.19
C PHE A 17 15.26 5.30 11.13
N GLU A 18 15.41 3.98 11.12
CA GLU A 18 14.76 3.09 10.14
C GLU A 18 13.25 3.00 10.37
N VAL A 19 12.82 3.11 11.63
CA VAL A 19 11.40 3.17 12.00
C VAL A 19 10.77 4.51 11.61
N PHE A 20 11.46 5.63 11.83
CA PHE A 20 10.98 6.95 11.37
C PHE A 20 10.88 7.01 9.85
N VAL A 21 11.90 6.54 9.14
CA VAL A 21 11.87 6.46 7.67
C VAL A 21 10.73 5.55 7.20
N GLY A 22 10.53 4.38 7.82
CA GLY A 22 9.42 3.49 7.48
C GLY A 22 8.04 4.09 7.74
N PHE A 23 7.89 4.88 8.81
CA PHE A 23 6.65 5.59 9.12
C PHE A 23 6.33 6.68 8.08
N PHE A 24 7.30 7.52 7.72
CA PHE A 24 7.13 8.53 6.68
C PHE A 24 6.89 7.91 5.30
N MET A 25 7.55 6.78 4.97
CA MET A 25 7.22 6.03 3.75
C MET A 25 5.76 5.55 3.72
N VAL A 26 5.19 5.17 4.86
CA VAL A 26 3.77 4.77 4.92
C VAL A 26 2.85 5.98 4.78
N ILE A 27 3.20 7.13 5.38
CA ILE A 27 2.45 8.38 5.21
C ILE A 27 2.46 8.80 3.73
N GLY A 28 3.63 8.88 3.09
CA GLY A 28 3.73 9.19 1.66
C GLY A 28 2.99 8.18 0.77
N LEU A 29 2.99 6.88 1.11
CA LEU A 29 2.18 5.91 0.35
C LEU A 29 0.67 6.13 0.49
N VAL A 30 0.21 6.48 1.70
CA VAL A 30 -1.19 6.83 1.95
C VAL A 30 -1.54 8.16 1.27
N GLY A 31 -0.62 9.12 1.24
CA GLY A 31 -0.69 10.34 0.45
C GLY A 31 -0.84 10.06 -1.03
N TYR A 32 -0.04 9.15 -1.58
CA TYR A 32 -0.10 8.77 -2.99
C TYR A 32 -1.46 8.17 -3.40
N PHE A 33 -2.00 7.23 -2.63
CA PHE A 33 -3.24 6.50 -2.98
C PHE A 33 -4.53 7.13 -2.43
N GLY A 34 -4.46 8.02 -1.43
CA GLY A 34 -5.61 8.62 -0.75
C GLY A 34 -5.46 10.13 -0.55
N THR A 35 -6.43 10.77 0.10
CA THR A 35 -6.30 12.16 0.56
C THR A 35 -5.82 12.16 2.01
N LEU A 36 -4.61 12.68 2.25
CA LEU A 36 -4.09 12.88 3.60
C LEU A 36 -4.83 14.05 4.27
N PRO A 37 -5.18 13.94 5.58
CA PRO A 37 -5.53 15.10 6.37
C PRO A 37 -4.39 16.12 6.33
N ALA A 38 -4.72 17.40 6.13
CA ALA A 38 -3.71 18.46 5.99
C ALA A 38 -2.76 18.56 7.20
N ASP A 39 -3.21 18.18 8.40
CA ASP A 39 -2.37 18.11 9.61
C ASP A 39 -1.22 17.09 9.48
N LEU A 40 -1.52 15.91 8.91
CA LEU A 40 -0.55 14.82 8.76
C LEU A 40 0.39 15.10 7.60
N ASP A 41 -0.14 15.66 6.52
CA ASP A 41 0.63 16.16 5.39
C ASP A 41 1.67 17.19 5.87
N TRP A 42 1.25 18.17 6.68
CA TRP A 42 2.15 19.17 7.25
C TRP A 42 3.25 18.60 8.15
N ILE A 43 2.94 17.59 8.98
CA ILE A 43 3.94 16.91 9.82
C ILE A 43 4.98 16.22 8.95
N ASP A 44 4.54 15.50 7.92
CA ASP A 44 5.40 14.74 7.02
C ASP A 44 6.47 15.66 6.40
N HIS A 45 6.01 16.73 5.76
CA HIS A 45 6.84 17.74 5.12
C HIS A 45 7.79 18.41 6.14
N THR A 46 7.28 18.81 7.30
CA THR A 46 8.08 19.49 8.33
C THR A 46 9.19 18.60 8.89
N VAL A 47 8.90 17.32 9.16
CA VAL A 47 9.91 16.39 9.67
C VAL A 47 10.91 16.00 8.59
N ALA A 48 10.48 15.85 7.34
CA ALA A 48 11.36 15.65 6.20
C ALA A 48 12.40 16.78 6.11
N PHE A 49 11.99 18.04 6.20
CA PHE A 49 12.92 19.18 6.20
C PHE A 49 13.97 19.12 7.31
N LEU A 50 13.55 18.81 8.53
CA LEU A 50 14.47 18.71 9.68
C LEU A 50 15.47 17.55 9.49
N MET A 51 15.00 16.43 8.96
CA MET A 51 15.83 15.25 8.67
C MET A 51 16.87 15.53 7.58
N PHE A 52 16.48 16.20 6.49
CA PHE A 52 17.41 16.58 5.43
C PHE A 52 18.38 17.68 5.86
N SER A 53 17.93 18.64 6.66
CA SER A 53 18.80 19.64 7.28
C SER A 53 19.86 18.97 8.17
N TYR A 54 19.46 17.96 8.94
CA TYR A 54 20.39 17.14 9.73
C TYR A 54 21.35 16.32 8.86
N PHE A 55 20.91 15.84 7.70
CA PHE A 55 21.78 15.19 6.73
C PHE A 55 22.91 16.15 6.27
N PHE A 56 22.60 17.40 5.94
CA PHE A 56 23.62 18.40 5.59
C PHE A 56 24.63 18.68 6.72
N TYR A 57 24.21 18.57 7.99
CA TYR A 57 25.12 18.61 9.12
C TYR A 57 26.10 17.42 9.10
N ILE A 58 25.62 16.20 8.85
CA ILE A 58 26.46 14.99 8.73
C ILE A 58 27.44 15.14 7.56
N LEU A 59 27.02 15.75 6.45
CA LEU A 59 27.86 15.95 5.27
C LEU A 59 29.06 16.88 5.51
N ASN A 60 29.07 17.65 6.60
CA ASN A 60 30.13 18.60 6.95
C ASN A 60 30.45 19.59 5.81
N ILE A 61 29.56 20.54 5.55
CA ILE A 61 29.65 21.56 4.48
C ILE A 61 31.04 22.22 4.41
N THR A 62 31.64 22.57 5.56
CA THR A 62 32.99 23.17 5.59
C THR A 62 34.08 22.28 4.99
N SER A 63 33.93 20.96 5.09
CA SER A 63 34.88 20.00 4.51
C SER A 63 34.87 20.06 2.99
N ILE A 64 33.69 20.21 2.39
CA ILE A 64 33.51 20.29 0.93
C ILE A 64 34.12 21.60 0.40
N LEU A 65 33.83 22.72 1.06
CA LEU A 65 34.25 24.04 0.61
C LEU A 65 35.74 24.32 0.86
N PHE A 66 36.25 23.92 2.03
CA PHE A 66 37.59 24.32 2.52
C PHE A 66 38.58 23.17 2.74
N GLY A 67 38.15 21.91 2.64
CA GLY A 67 38.99 20.73 2.86
C GLY A 67 39.26 20.41 4.34
N LYS A 68 38.74 21.23 5.27
CA LYS A 68 38.84 21.03 6.73
C LYS A 68 37.45 21.05 7.38
N THR A 69 37.25 20.20 8.38
CA THR A 69 35.99 20.14 9.15
C THR A 69 36.01 21.14 10.30
N ALA A 70 34.99 21.99 10.38
CA ALA A 70 34.74 22.88 11.50
C ALA A 70 33.36 22.60 12.08
N ARG A 71 33.29 21.68 13.05
CA ARG A 71 32.02 21.19 13.62
C ARG A 71 31.10 22.30 14.13
N ILE A 72 31.65 23.26 14.88
CA ILE A 72 30.89 24.38 15.44
C ILE A 72 30.31 25.24 14.30
N ALA A 73 31.13 25.57 13.30
CA ALA A 73 30.68 26.34 12.14
C ALA A 73 29.58 25.62 11.36
N ASN A 74 29.67 24.29 11.20
CA ASN A 74 28.63 23.50 10.52
C ASN A 74 27.28 23.54 11.25
N ILE A 75 27.25 23.49 12.60
CA ILE A 75 26.00 23.59 13.37
C ILE A 75 25.34 24.95 13.14
N PHE A 76 26.09 26.04 13.34
CA PHE A 76 25.58 27.40 13.15
C PHE A 76 25.17 27.65 11.70
N LEU A 77 25.90 27.09 10.72
CA LEU A 77 25.58 27.22 9.31
C LEU A 77 24.26 26.52 8.97
N VAL A 78 24.06 25.28 9.40
CA VAL A 78 22.80 24.55 9.15
C VAL A 78 21.63 25.24 9.84
N ALA A 79 21.80 25.72 11.08
CA ALA A 79 20.77 26.51 11.75
C ALA A 79 20.44 27.81 11.00
N SER A 80 21.46 28.47 10.44
CA SER A 80 21.28 29.68 9.63
C SER A 80 20.51 29.37 8.34
N TYR A 81 20.84 28.28 7.67
CA TYR A 81 20.15 27.85 6.45
C TYR A 81 18.70 27.43 6.71
N LEU A 82 18.44 26.71 7.80
CA LEU A 82 17.08 26.38 8.23
C LEU A 82 16.26 27.65 8.53
N SER A 83 16.89 28.67 9.12
CA SER A 83 16.24 29.97 9.35
C SER A 83 15.86 30.67 8.04
N LEU A 84 16.72 30.63 7.02
CA LEU A 84 16.39 31.19 5.70
C LEU A 84 15.26 30.42 5.00
N PHE A 85 15.25 29.09 5.13
CA PHE A 85 14.22 28.21 4.56
C PHE A 85 12.88 28.27 5.32
N PHE A 86 12.87 28.76 6.56
CA PHE A 86 11.67 28.78 7.42
C PHE A 86 10.50 29.55 6.80
N LYS A 87 10.77 30.49 5.88
CA LYS A 87 9.73 31.20 5.12
C LYS A 87 8.82 30.24 4.34
N ASP A 88 9.37 29.16 3.81
CA ASP A 88 8.66 28.21 2.95
C ASP A 88 7.76 27.31 3.80
N ILE A 89 8.25 26.89 4.98
CA ILE A 89 7.44 26.20 6.00
C ILE A 89 6.25 27.07 6.42
N ILE A 90 6.47 28.36 6.72
CA ILE A 90 5.38 29.25 7.12
C ILE A 90 4.38 29.43 5.97
N SER A 91 4.86 29.64 4.74
CA SER A 91 4.01 29.82 3.57
C SER A 91 3.14 28.58 3.31
N TYR A 92 3.71 27.39 3.42
CA TYR A 92 2.99 26.13 3.33
C TYR A 92 1.94 25.98 4.46
N THR A 93 2.32 26.31 5.69
CA THR A 93 1.41 26.31 6.85
C THR A 93 0.22 27.23 6.61
N ALA A 94 0.45 28.45 6.13
CA ALA A 94 -0.59 29.44 5.89
C ALA A 94 -1.60 29.01 4.81
N ALA A 95 -1.14 28.32 3.76
CA ALA A 95 -1.99 27.84 2.67
C ALA A 95 -2.91 26.68 3.09
N ASN A 96 -2.44 25.79 3.97
CA ASN A 96 -3.16 24.57 4.36
C ASN A 96 -3.90 24.67 5.70
N ALA A 97 -3.72 25.77 6.44
CA ALA A 97 -4.27 25.92 7.78
C ALA A 97 -5.80 25.83 7.87
N SER A 98 -6.54 26.33 6.87
CA SER A 98 -8.01 26.22 6.83
C SER A 98 -8.51 24.79 6.66
N LYS A 99 -7.61 23.85 6.33
CA LYS A 99 -7.88 22.43 6.13
C LYS A 99 -7.45 21.57 7.33
N PHE A 100 -6.81 22.15 8.35
CA PHE A 100 -6.40 21.44 9.58
C PHE A 100 -7.62 21.11 10.45
N ASN A 101 -7.70 19.85 10.87
CA ASN A 101 -8.84 19.30 11.63
C ASN A 101 -8.40 18.60 12.94
N VAL A 102 -7.14 18.23 13.08
CA VAL A 102 -6.66 17.33 14.15
C VAL A 102 -5.87 18.09 15.22
N MET A 103 -5.08 19.09 14.86
CA MET A 103 -4.18 19.77 15.79
C MET A 103 -4.62 21.18 16.17
N LYS A 104 -5.48 21.31 17.18
CA LYS A 104 -5.91 22.62 17.73
C LYS A 104 -4.77 23.51 18.26
N PHE A 105 -3.62 22.95 18.63
CA PHE A 105 -2.42 23.76 19.00
C PHE A 105 -1.84 24.48 17.77
N VAL A 106 -1.96 23.88 16.59
CA VAL A 106 -1.54 24.50 15.33
C VAL A 106 -2.41 25.72 15.02
N ASP A 107 -3.68 25.79 15.47
CA ASP A 107 -4.51 26.99 15.29
C ASP A 107 -3.88 28.24 15.94
N GLY A 108 -3.32 28.12 17.14
CA GLY A 108 -2.65 29.24 17.82
C GLY A 108 -1.31 29.62 17.18
N PHE A 109 -0.53 28.61 16.78
CA PHE A 109 0.73 28.79 16.05
C PHE A 109 0.48 29.43 14.66
N TYR A 110 -0.55 28.95 13.95
CA TYR A 110 -1.05 29.49 12.69
C TYR A 110 -1.52 30.93 12.83
N LEU A 111 -2.44 31.23 13.76
CA LEU A 111 -2.95 32.58 13.97
C LEU A 111 -1.80 33.56 14.27
N PHE A 112 -0.79 33.12 15.01
CA PHE A 112 0.42 33.93 15.24
C PHE A 112 1.16 34.23 13.94
N PHE A 113 1.49 33.23 13.12
CA PHE A 113 2.23 33.46 11.88
C PHE A 113 1.41 34.09 10.77
N GLN A 114 0.11 33.82 10.67
CA GLN A 114 -0.79 34.45 9.71
C GLN A 114 -0.88 35.96 9.99
N ASN A 115 -1.04 36.35 11.26
CA ASN A 115 -1.11 37.75 11.64
C ASN A 115 0.23 38.48 11.56
N ASN A 116 1.36 37.74 11.48
CA ASN A 116 2.71 38.29 11.49
C ASN A 116 3.58 37.73 10.34
N LEU A 117 2.98 37.36 9.20
CA LEU A 117 3.65 36.60 8.14
C LEU A 117 4.86 37.34 7.58
N GLU A 118 4.65 38.60 7.21
CA GLU A 118 5.67 39.49 6.66
C GLU A 118 6.79 39.72 7.68
N LEU A 119 6.43 40.08 8.92
CA LEU A 119 7.38 40.33 10.00
C LEU A 119 8.25 39.10 10.30
N THR A 120 7.62 37.92 10.39
CA THR A 120 8.33 36.68 10.69
C THR A 120 9.30 36.32 9.58
N THR A 121 8.87 36.41 8.32
CA THR A 121 9.71 36.12 7.14
C THR A 121 10.93 37.03 7.11
N ILE A 122 10.76 38.31 7.42
CA ILE A 122 11.87 39.28 7.49
C ILE A 122 12.82 38.93 8.65
N ILE A 123 12.31 38.61 9.84
CA ILE A 123 13.12 38.25 11.01
C ILE A 123 13.95 36.99 10.76
N THR A 124 13.32 35.93 10.23
CA THR A 124 14.00 34.64 9.97
C THR A 124 15.05 34.79 8.87
N PHE A 125 14.77 35.61 7.86
CA PHE A 125 15.75 36.01 6.85
C PHE A 125 16.97 36.70 7.49
N TYR A 126 16.76 37.71 8.34
CA TYR A 126 17.86 38.42 8.99
C TYR A 126 18.69 37.53 9.93
N ILE A 127 18.03 36.66 10.70
CA ILE A 127 18.73 35.69 11.56
C ILE A 127 19.62 34.78 10.72
N GLY A 128 19.12 34.28 9.60
CA GLY A 128 19.87 33.42 8.68
C GLY A 128 21.08 34.13 8.07
N ILE A 129 20.91 35.34 7.54
CA ILE A 129 22.01 36.11 6.94
C ILE A 129 23.05 36.52 8.00
N ALA A 130 22.62 36.98 9.17
CA ALA A 130 23.52 37.32 10.27
C ALA A 130 24.34 36.10 10.71
N GLY A 131 23.72 34.93 10.79
CA GLY A 131 24.40 33.67 11.10
C GLY A 131 25.48 33.30 10.06
N ILE A 132 25.16 33.37 8.77
CA ILE A 132 26.15 33.14 7.68
C ILE A 132 27.28 34.15 7.75
N PHE A 133 26.99 35.41 8.02
CA PHE A 133 27.99 36.47 8.15
C PHE A 133 28.97 36.22 9.31
N VAL A 134 28.45 35.89 10.50
CA VAL A 134 29.25 35.55 11.68
C VAL A 134 30.09 34.30 11.45
N VAL A 135 29.52 33.25 10.85
CA VAL A 135 30.25 32.04 10.48
C VAL A 135 31.36 32.37 9.47
N SER A 136 31.10 33.23 8.50
CA SER A 136 32.10 33.67 7.50
C SER A 136 33.27 34.40 8.14
N LEU A 137 33.01 35.30 9.10
CA LEU A 137 34.06 35.98 9.88
C LEU A 137 34.90 34.99 10.70
N TYR A 138 34.24 34.04 11.36
CA TYR A 138 34.90 32.99 12.13
C TYR A 138 35.82 32.12 11.24
N LEU A 139 35.31 31.65 10.10
CA LEU A 139 36.04 30.79 9.18
C LEU A 139 37.21 31.52 8.51
N THR A 140 37.06 32.82 8.21
CA THR A 140 38.14 33.65 7.65
C THR A 140 39.37 33.66 8.56
N LYS A 141 39.16 33.71 9.89
CA LYS A 141 40.21 33.71 10.91
C LYS A 141 40.76 32.31 11.20
N LYS A 142 39.91 31.28 11.26
CA LYS A 142 40.28 29.94 11.75
C LYS A 142 40.71 28.94 10.69
N ILE A 143 40.21 29.06 9.46
CA ILE A 143 40.43 28.06 8.42
C ILE A 143 41.51 28.52 7.43
N GLU A 144 42.48 27.64 7.22
CA GLU A 144 43.37 27.69 6.06
C GLU A 144 42.79 26.81 4.96
N ILE A 145 42.73 27.34 3.74
CA ILE A 145 42.25 26.62 2.56
C ILE A 145 43.30 25.57 2.18
N SER A 146 42.97 24.29 2.34
CA SER A 146 43.87 23.16 2.08
C SER A 146 43.47 22.35 0.84
N ARG A 147 44.45 21.74 0.15
CA ARG A 147 44.16 20.77 -0.90
C ARG A 147 43.63 19.45 -0.30
N PRO A 148 42.60 18.81 -0.89
CA PRO A 148 41.79 19.26 -2.02
C PRO A 148 40.44 19.88 -1.55
N SER A 149 40.02 21.02 -2.11
CA SER A 149 38.77 21.72 -1.72
C SER A 149 38.21 22.59 -2.86
N PHE A 150 36.93 22.99 -2.78
CA PHE A 150 36.30 23.86 -3.80
C PHE A 150 37.00 25.21 -3.97
N LEU A 151 37.20 25.96 -2.88
CA LEU A 151 37.88 27.27 -2.95
C LEU A 151 39.34 27.14 -3.40
N TYR A 152 39.98 25.99 -3.14
CA TYR A 152 41.29 25.72 -3.69
C TYR A 152 41.27 25.58 -5.22
N ALA A 153 40.25 24.91 -5.77
CA ALA A 153 40.09 24.72 -7.21
C ALA A 153 39.80 26.02 -7.98
N VAL A 154 39.14 27.00 -7.33
CA VAL A 154 38.70 28.29 -7.89
C VAL A 154 39.81 29.37 -7.89
N HIS A 155 41.07 29.01 -7.60
CA HIS A 155 42.31 29.83 -7.63
C HIS A 155 42.76 30.40 -6.27
N LYS A 156 43.89 29.90 -5.76
CA LYS A 156 44.45 30.24 -4.42
C LYS A 156 44.87 31.73 -4.29
N ASP A 157 45.36 32.33 -5.37
CA ASP A 157 46.02 33.65 -5.31
C ASP A 157 45.05 34.83 -5.14
N LEU A 158 43.74 34.61 -5.40
CA LEU A 158 42.70 35.62 -5.16
C LEU A 158 42.47 35.92 -3.66
N PHE A 159 42.97 35.08 -2.75
CA PHE A 159 42.59 35.11 -1.32
C PHE A 159 43.70 35.62 -0.38
N ASN A 160 44.71 36.31 -0.91
CA ASN A 160 45.81 36.87 -0.11
C ASN A 160 45.35 37.99 0.84
N ASN A 161 44.31 38.76 0.48
CA ASN A 161 43.71 39.78 1.34
C ASN A 161 42.62 39.15 2.24
N LYS A 162 42.65 39.46 3.56
CA LYS A 162 41.62 39.02 4.52
C LYS A 162 40.20 39.44 4.10
N LEU A 163 40.03 40.62 3.48
CA LEU A 163 38.74 41.09 2.99
C LEU A 163 38.26 40.28 1.77
N ALA A 164 39.15 40.01 0.82
CA ALA A 164 38.84 39.17 -0.34
C ALA A 164 38.52 37.72 0.07
N LYS A 165 39.27 37.19 1.04
CA LYS A 165 39.01 35.87 1.64
C LYS A 165 37.64 35.82 2.31
N PHE A 166 37.29 36.85 3.10
CA PHE A 166 35.97 36.95 3.72
C PHE A 166 34.85 36.97 2.67
N GLY A 167 34.96 37.86 1.67
CA GLY A 167 33.98 37.97 0.59
C GLY A 167 33.79 36.65 -0.16
N ALA A 168 34.88 35.96 -0.48
CA ALA A 168 34.82 34.66 -1.14
C ALA A 168 34.17 33.55 -0.28
N ILE A 169 34.47 33.51 1.02
CA ILE A 169 33.85 32.57 1.96
C ILE A 169 32.35 32.87 2.08
N PHE A 170 31.98 34.14 2.27
CA PHE A 170 30.60 34.55 2.40
C PHE A 170 29.80 34.21 1.13
N SER A 171 30.30 34.57 -0.04
CA SER A 171 29.66 34.22 -1.32
C SER A 171 29.59 32.71 -1.56
N ALA A 172 30.61 31.93 -1.17
CA ALA A 172 30.58 30.47 -1.31
C ALA A 172 29.53 29.82 -0.39
N LEU A 173 29.38 30.31 0.85
CA LEU A 173 28.35 29.82 1.77
C LEU A 173 26.95 30.25 1.32
N LEU A 174 26.80 31.46 0.79
CA LEU A 174 25.53 31.92 0.24
C LEU A 174 25.15 31.16 -1.03
N ALA A 175 26.12 30.90 -1.91
CA ALA A 175 25.93 30.06 -3.10
C ALA A 175 25.57 28.61 -2.72
N PHE A 176 26.21 28.04 -1.69
CA PHE A 176 25.87 26.70 -1.22
C PHE A 176 24.43 26.64 -0.66
N TYR A 177 23.99 27.67 0.06
CA TYR A 177 22.59 27.77 0.49
C TYR A 177 21.66 27.75 -0.73
N TYR A 178 21.85 28.71 -1.62
CA TYR A 178 20.89 28.98 -2.69
C TYR A 178 20.90 27.93 -3.81
N LEU A 179 22.07 27.37 -4.16
CA LEU A 179 22.22 26.44 -5.29
C LEU A 179 22.27 24.96 -4.89
N ILE A 180 22.28 24.64 -3.59
CA ILE A 180 22.39 23.26 -3.14
C ILE A 180 21.38 22.99 -2.04
N TYR A 181 21.46 23.72 -0.94
CA TYR A 181 20.63 23.44 0.24
C TYR A 181 19.14 23.71 -0.03
N ASN A 182 18.80 24.90 -0.52
CA ASN A 182 17.42 25.34 -0.76
C ASN A 182 16.71 24.47 -1.82
N PRO A 183 17.27 24.27 -3.03
CA PRO A 183 16.61 23.46 -4.06
C PRO A 183 16.52 21.98 -3.70
N ILE A 184 17.48 21.43 -2.95
CA ILE A 184 17.38 20.03 -2.48
C ILE A 184 16.23 19.87 -1.49
N LEU A 185 16.01 20.82 -0.58
CA LEU A 185 14.89 20.77 0.35
C LEU A 185 13.55 20.96 -0.36
N GLU A 186 13.43 21.96 -1.23
CA GLU A 186 12.21 22.23 -2.01
C GLU A 186 11.88 21.04 -2.93
N TRP A 187 12.87 20.46 -3.62
CA TRP A 187 12.60 19.39 -4.59
C TRP A 187 12.25 18.04 -3.95
N LEU A 188 12.96 17.68 -2.88
CA LEU A 188 12.81 16.40 -2.20
C LEU A 188 11.46 16.30 -1.50
N GLU A 189 10.90 17.45 -1.11
CA GLU A 189 9.53 17.66 -0.68
C GLU A 189 8.52 17.48 -1.83
N PHE A 190 8.64 18.24 -2.93
CA PHE A 190 7.58 18.30 -3.95
C PHE A 190 7.57 17.16 -4.99
N VAL A 191 8.66 16.42 -5.16
CA VAL A 191 8.80 15.41 -6.24
C VAL A 191 9.06 14.00 -5.73
N LEU A 192 9.61 13.83 -4.53
CA LEU A 192 10.18 12.55 -4.11
C LEU A 192 9.47 11.83 -2.99
N ASP A 193 8.59 12.47 -2.20
CA ASP A 193 7.98 11.78 -1.05
C ASP A 193 7.07 10.63 -1.49
N ASP A 194 6.16 10.88 -2.43
CA ASP A 194 5.20 9.86 -2.88
C ASP A 194 5.73 8.90 -3.99
N PRO A 195 6.44 9.37 -5.05
CA PRO A 195 6.80 8.52 -6.18
C PRO A 195 8.04 7.64 -5.95
N ILE A 196 9.01 8.03 -5.10
CA ILE A 196 10.17 7.17 -4.76
C ILE A 196 9.70 6.00 -3.90
N VAL A 197 8.81 6.26 -2.96
CA VAL A 197 8.20 5.23 -2.12
C VAL A 197 7.46 4.22 -3.01
N LEU A 198 6.65 4.70 -3.95
CA LEU A 198 5.97 3.85 -4.92
C LEU A 198 6.93 3.08 -5.84
N MET A 199 7.93 3.74 -6.43
CA MET A 199 8.94 3.09 -7.28
C MET A 199 9.75 2.03 -6.51
N GLY A 200 10.10 2.32 -5.24
CA GLY A 200 10.75 1.38 -4.34
C GLY A 200 9.89 0.15 -4.06
N ILE A 201 8.57 0.33 -3.94
CA ILE A 201 7.60 -0.74 -3.68
C ILE A 201 7.24 -1.53 -4.94
N ILE A 202 7.04 -0.87 -6.09
CA ILE A 202 6.84 -1.55 -7.38
C ILE A 202 8.06 -2.39 -7.72
N PHE A 203 9.26 -1.87 -7.50
CA PHE A 203 10.50 -2.63 -7.67
C PHE A 203 10.60 -3.78 -6.67
N PHE A 204 10.15 -3.60 -5.42
CA PHE A 204 10.02 -4.66 -4.43
C PHE A 204 9.07 -5.77 -4.89
N VAL A 205 7.86 -5.43 -5.36
CA VAL A 205 6.86 -6.39 -5.84
C VAL A 205 7.38 -7.15 -7.07
N ILE A 206 7.96 -6.46 -8.05
CA ILE A 206 8.53 -7.09 -9.26
C ILE A 206 9.68 -8.05 -8.91
N LYS A 207 10.55 -7.65 -7.97
CA LYS A 207 11.72 -8.46 -7.59
C LYS A 207 11.37 -9.61 -6.64
N VAL A 208 10.37 -9.44 -5.77
CA VAL A 208 9.83 -10.49 -4.89
C VAL A 208 8.98 -11.49 -5.67
N ALA A 209 8.21 -11.03 -6.66
CA ALA A 209 7.49 -11.91 -7.58
C ALA A 209 8.45 -12.74 -8.45
N GLY A 210 9.63 -12.21 -8.78
CA GLY A 210 10.64 -12.90 -9.59
C GLY A 210 11.45 -13.97 -8.85
N HIS A 211 11.74 -13.83 -7.55
CA HIS A 211 12.64 -14.72 -6.80
C HIS A 211 12.19 -14.99 -5.36
N ARG A 212 11.19 -15.87 -5.18
CA ARG A 212 10.68 -16.30 -3.86
C ARG A 212 11.69 -17.03 -2.96
N HIS A 213 12.86 -17.45 -3.45
CA HIS A 213 13.76 -18.36 -2.71
C HIS A 213 15.10 -17.78 -2.23
N LYS A 214 15.41 -16.49 -2.41
CA LYS A 214 16.75 -15.92 -2.09
C LYS A 214 16.78 -14.65 -1.25
N LEU A 215 15.81 -14.41 -0.36
CA LEU A 215 15.86 -13.27 0.55
C LEU A 215 16.22 -13.68 1.98
N HIS A 216 17.49 -13.48 2.34
CA HIS A 216 17.91 -13.25 3.73
C HIS A 216 17.78 -11.75 4.08
N GLU A 217 17.37 -11.47 5.31
CA GLU A 217 16.70 -10.27 5.84
C GLU A 217 17.49 -8.94 5.92
N LYS A 218 18.69 -8.76 5.34
CA LYS A 218 19.52 -7.57 5.69
C LYS A 218 20.10 -6.71 4.56
N HIS A 219 19.73 -6.91 3.29
CA HIS A 219 20.58 -6.39 2.19
C HIS A 219 20.02 -5.33 1.25
N PHE A 220 18.72 -4.99 1.21
CA PHE A 220 18.23 -4.06 0.16
C PHE A 220 18.38 -2.57 0.52
N ILE A 221 17.85 -2.14 1.67
CA ILE A 221 17.98 -0.75 2.14
C ILE A 221 19.45 -0.39 2.31
N SER A 222 20.27 -1.32 2.82
CA SER A 222 21.72 -1.12 2.89
C SER A 222 22.36 -0.96 1.51
N LYS A 223 21.97 -1.76 0.50
CA LYS A 223 22.51 -1.66 -0.86
C LYS A 223 22.07 -0.40 -1.61
N ILE A 224 20.82 0.07 -1.42
CA ILE A 224 20.37 1.36 -1.95
C ILE A 224 21.18 2.47 -1.27
N GLY A 225 21.27 2.44 0.06
CA GLY A 225 22.09 3.36 0.82
C GLY A 225 23.53 3.40 0.32
N ASP A 226 24.19 2.24 0.19
CA ASP A 226 25.57 2.13 -0.28
C ASP A 226 25.75 2.64 -1.72
N LEU A 227 24.76 2.41 -2.60
CA LEU A 227 24.77 2.90 -3.98
C LEU A 227 24.63 4.43 -4.06
N VAL A 228 23.68 5.00 -3.31
CA VAL A 228 23.47 6.46 -3.22
C VAL A 228 24.70 7.13 -2.58
N TRP A 229 25.22 6.56 -1.49
CA TRP A 229 26.44 7.05 -0.84
C TRP A 229 27.66 6.98 -1.75
N GLY A 230 27.81 5.91 -2.54
CA GLY A 230 28.88 5.75 -3.51
C GLY A 230 28.82 6.78 -4.63
N TRP A 231 27.63 6.99 -5.22
CA TRP A 231 27.39 8.02 -6.23
C TRP A 231 27.68 9.42 -5.68
N TYR A 232 27.14 9.73 -4.49
CA TYR A 232 27.30 11.02 -3.82
C TYR A 232 28.77 11.36 -3.57
N ARG A 233 29.56 10.41 -3.01
CA ARG A 233 30.99 10.62 -2.76
C ARG A 233 31.75 10.95 -4.04
N ARG A 234 31.44 10.24 -5.13
CA ARG A 234 32.04 10.49 -6.44
C ARG A 234 31.64 11.87 -6.98
N PHE A 235 30.38 12.27 -6.84
CA PHE A 235 29.93 13.60 -7.27
C PHE A 235 30.62 14.73 -6.52
N ILE A 236 30.65 14.69 -5.19
CA ILE A 236 31.30 15.72 -4.35
C ILE A 236 32.79 15.84 -4.67
N SER A 237 33.45 14.72 -4.92
CA SER A 237 34.87 14.72 -5.21
C SER A 237 35.26 15.50 -6.49
N LEU A 238 34.31 15.71 -7.41
CA LEU A 238 34.53 16.53 -8.61
C LEU A 238 34.79 18.01 -8.28
N PHE A 239 34.23 18.53 -7.18
CA PHE A 239 34.41 19.94 -6.77
C PHE A 239 35.80 20.24 -6.23
N HIS A 240 36.59 19.22 -5.92
CA HIS A 240 37.88 19.39 -5.26
C HIS A 240 39.06 19.64 -6.21
N TYR A 241 38.88 19.45 -7.53
CA TYR A 241 39.94 19.58 -8.52
C TYR A 241 39.53 20.47 -9.69
N LYS A 242 40.46 21.34 -10.13
CA LYS A 242 40.24 22.29 -11.24
C LYS A 242 39.85 21.60 -12.56
N LYS A 243 40.40 20.40 -12.83
CA LYS A 243 40.13 19.62 -14.07
C LYS A 243 38.69 19.10 -14.14
N THR A 244 38.13 18.69 -12.99
CA THR A 244 36.79 18.08 -12.85
C THR A 244 35.71 19.08 -12.49
N LEU A 245 36.08 20.30 -12.10
CA LEU A 245 35.14 21.36 -11.71
C LEU A 245 34.07 21.69 -12.77
N PRO A 246 34.38 21.75 -14.09
CA PRO A 246 33.33 22.01 -15.08
C PRO A 246 32.29 20.89 -15.15
N LEU A 247 32.69 19.63 -14.97
CA LEU A 247 31.77 18.50 -14.86
C LEU A 247 30.92 18.56 -13.58
N ALA A 248 31.49 19.05 -12.47
CA ALA A 248 30.78 19.23 -11.20
C ALA A 248 29.68 20.31 -11.32
N ILE A 249 30.03 21.48 -11.86
CA ILE A 249 29.12 22.63 -12.00
C ILE A 249 28.02 22.31 -13.03
N SER A 250 28.37 21.70 -14.17
CA SER A 250 27.36 21.24 -15.14
C SER A 250 26.42 20.19 -14.56
N GLY A 251 26.91 19.31 -13.69
CA GLY A 251 26.08 18.33 -12.99
C GLY A 251 25.09 18.97 -12.03
N LEU A 252 25.53 19.98 -11.29
CA LEU A 252 24.65 20.75 -10.41
C LEU A 252 23.59 21.52 -11.21
N LEU A 253 23.95 22.06 -12.37
CA LEU A 253 23.02 22.77 -13.25
C LEU A 253 21.92 21.83 -13.78
N ILE A 254 22.31 20.66 -14.24
CA ILE A 254 21.39 19.64 -14.74
C ILE A 254 20.48 19.13 -13.62
N LEU A 255 20.99 18.99 -12.39
CA LEU A 255 20.20 18.60 -11.24
C LEU A 255 19.12 19.64 -10.90
N HIS A 256 19.42 20.94 -10.97
CA HIS A 256 18.41 22.00 -10.77
C HIS A 256 17.30 21.93 -11.81
N ALA A 257 17.67 21.78 -13.08
CA ALA A 257 16.66 21.67 -14.10
C ALA A 257 15.82 20.42 -13.93
N LEU A 258 16.43 19.27 -13.66
CA LEU A 258 15.68 18.04 -13.37
C LEU A 258 14.72 18.26 -12.19
N ALA A 259 15.13 19.05 -11.20
CA ALA A 259 14.31 19.33 -10.04
C ALA A 259 13.02 20.06 -10.41
N ASP A 260 13.15 21.21 -11.07
CA ASP A 260 12.01 22.03 -11.51
C ASP A 260 11.14 21.25 -12.50
N LEU A 261 11.75 20.54 -13.45
CA LEU A 261 11.05 19.74 -14.46
C LEU A 261 10.32 18.54 -13.86
N GLY A 262 10.83 17.95 -12.79
CA GLY A 262 10.19 16.86 -12.07
C GLY A 262 8.85 17.27 -11.46
N VAL A 263 8.73 18.51 -10.99
CA VAL A 263 7.49 19.07 -10.44
C VAL A 263 6.42 19.18 -11.55
N PHE A 264 6.78 19.74 -12.70
CA PHE A 264 5.82 20.02 -13.78
C PHE A 264 5.50 18.80 -14.65
N ALA A 265 6.52 18.05 -15.09
CA ALA A 265 6.32 16.87 -15.93
C ALA A 265 5.51 15.79 -15.19
N TYR A 266 5.69 15.67 -13.87
CA TYR A 266 4.92 14.74 -13.08
C TYR A 266 3.42 15.06 -13.12
N SER A 267 3.02 16.30 -12.84
CA SER A 267 1.59 16.67 -12.83
C SER A 267 0.93 16.66 -14.22
N LEU A 268 1.68 16.94 -15.29
CA LEU A 268 1.17 16.87 -16.66
C LEU A 268 0.88 15.43 -17.13
N ILE A 269 1.62 14.46 -16.58
CA ILE A 269 1.56 13.04 -16.95
C ILE A 269 0.66 12.24 -15.99
N PHE A 270 0.73 12.54 -14.70
CA PHE A 270 -0.01 11.87 -13.64
C PHE A 270 -1.09 12.81 -13.13
N LEU A 271 -2.34 12.33 -13.10
CA LEU A 271 -3.60 13.08 -12.90
C LEU A 271 -3.76 13.82 -11.55
N ARG A 272 -2.69 14.20 -10.84
CA ARG A 272 -2.73 14.95 -9.59
C ARG A 272 -2.05 16.31 -9.72
N GLU A 273 -2.68 17.29 -9.08
CA GLU A 273 -2.16 18.63 -8.89
C GLU A 273 -1.12 18.58 -7.75
N ASN A 274 0.09 19.06 -8.00
CA ASN A 274 1.07 19.33 -6.95
C ASN A 274 0.69 20.61 -6.21
N PHE A 275 1.15 20.80 -4.96
CA PHE A 275 0.91 22.01 -4.16
C PHE A 275 1.26 23.31 -4.92
N TYR A 276 2.33 23.28 -5.72
CA TYR A 276 2.71 24.38 -6.61
C TYR A 276 1.60 24.81 -7.59
N LEU A 277 0.80 23.85 -8.07
CA LEU A 277 -0.27 24.08 -9.05
C LEU A 277 -1.58 24.56 -8.41
N GLU A 278 -1.75 24.39 -7.09
CA GLU A 278 -2.88 24.95 -6.34
C GLU A 278 -2.83 26.50 -6.35
N PHE A 279 -1.63 27.08 -6.41
CA PHE A 279 -1.43 28.53 -6.58
C PHE A 279 -1.76 29.05 -7.98
N LEU A 280 -1.76 28.19 -9.00
CA LEU A 280 -1.93 28.54 -10.42
C LEU A 280 -3.36 28.31 -10.94
N LYS A 281 -4.35 28.11 -10.05
CA LYS A 281 -5.80 27.99 -10.30
C LYS A 281 -6.20 27.77 -11.78
N ASN A 282 -6.53 26.53 -12.14
CA ASN A 282 -7.23 26.14 -13.37
C ASN A 282 -6.48 26.31 -14.72
N GLU A 283 -5.20 26.72 -14.76
CA GLU A 283 -4.48 26.82 -16.05
C GLU A 283 -3.78 25.51 -16.50
N HIS A 284 -3.70 24.48 -15.63
CA HIS A 284 -3.11 23.18 -15.98
C HIS A 284 -4.14 22.09 -16.22
N ALA A 285 -3.98 21.35 -17.32
CA ALA A 285 -4.80 20.19 -17.64
C ALA A 285 -3.91 19.01 -18.09
N PRO A 286 -3.98 17.84 -17.43
CA PRO A 286 -3.19 16.68 -17.85
C PRO A 286 -3.44 16.32 -19.31
N PHE A 287 -2.43 15.82 -20.02
CA PHE A 287 -2.55 15.46 -21.44
C PHE A 287 -3.72 14.49 -21.70
N LEU A 288 -4.00 13.58 -20.77
CA LEU A 288 -5.12 12.65 -20.88
C LEU A 288 -6.48 13.37 -20.84
N LYS A 289 -6.62 14.40 -19.99
CA LYS A 289 -7.85 15.21 -19.91
C LYS A 289 -8.07 15.98 -21.21
N LEU A 290 -7.03 16.67 -21.69
CA LEU A 290 -7.08 17.42 -22.96
C LEU A 290 -7.36 16.51 -24.16
N PHE A 291 -6.77 15.31 -24.19
CA PHE A 291 -7.10 14.31 -25.20
C PHE A 291 -8.58 13.92 -25.17
N ILE A 292 -9.15 13.64 -23.98
CA ILE A 292 -10.56 13.27 -23.86
C ILE A 292 -11.48 14.41 -24.34
N GLU A 293 -11.10 15.67 -24.09
CA GLU A 293 -11.85 16.85 -24.54
C GLU A 293 -11.76 17.02 -26.07
N ASP A 294 -10.57 16.97 -26.66
CA ASP A 294 -10.38 17.06 -28.11
C ASP A 294 -11.01 15.87 -28.85
N ALA A 295 -10.95 14.66 -28.27
CA ALA A 295 -11.51 13.45 -28.86
C ALA A 295 -13.03 13.54 -29.09
N LYS A 296 -13.74 14.32 -28.28
CA LYS A 296 -15.19 14.58 -28.45
C LYS A 296 -15.49 15.45 -29.68
N ASN A 297 -14.53 16.27 -30.09
CA ASN A 297 -14.69 17.28 -31.13
C ASN A 297 -14.08 16.86 -32.48
N VAL A 298 -13.56 15.63 -32.60
CA VAL A 298 -13.00 15.10 -33.84
C VAL A 298 -13.77 13.86 -34.34
N PRO A 299 -13.79 13.59 -35.66
CA PRO A 299 -14.37 12.37 -36.21
C PRO A 299 -13.65 11.10 -35.70
N SER A 300 -14.37 9.97 -35.62
CA SER A 300 -13.85 8.71 -35.07
C SER A 300 -12.54 8.23 -35.71
N PHE A 301 -12.34 8.45 -37.01
CA PHE A 301 -11.10 8.05 -37.70
C PHE A 301 -9.87 8.85 -37.25
N ALA A 302 -10.06 10.07 -36.73
CA ALA A 302 -8.99 10.97 -36.31
C ALA A 302 -8.63 10.80 -34.82
N VAL A 303 -9.41 10.05 -34.04
CA VAL A 303 -9.16 9.83 -32.61
C VAL A 303 -7.83 9.10 -32.36
N VAL A 304 -7.51 8.08 -33.15
CA VAL A 304 -6.23 7.34 -33.03
C VAL A 304 -5.03 8.21 -33.42
N PRO A 305 -5.04 8.91 -34.57
CA PRO A 305 -4.04 9.93 -34.89
C PRO A 305 -3.87 10.99 -33.81
N LEU A 306 -4.97 11.50 -33.25
CA LEU A 306 -4.97 12.49 -32.18
C LEU A 306 -4.26 11.94 -30.93
N LEU A 307 -4.61 10.73 -30.47
CA LEU A 307 -3.96 10.07 -29.35
C LEU A 307 -2.45 9.91 -29.61
N LEU A 308 -2.06 9.52 -30.82
CA LEU A 308 -0.67 9.35 -31.19
C LEU A 308 0.10 10.68 -31.10
N VAL A 309 -0.46 11.79 -31.58
CA VAL A 309 0.19 13.11 -31.51
C VAL A 309 0.34 13.57 -30.07
N TYR A 310 -0.67 13.34 -29.20
CA TYR A 310 -0.55 13.59 -27.76
C TYR A 310 0.57 12.77 -27.12
N LEU A 311 0.62 11.46 -27.39
CA LEU A 311 1.66 10.57 -26.85
C LEU A 311 3.07 10.96 -27.34
N LEU A 312 3.21 11.30 -28.62
CA LEU A 312 4.48 11.74 -29.19
C LEU A 312 4.93 13.09 -28.61
N ASN A 313 4.01 14.01 -28.33
CA ASN A 313 4.31 15.27 -27.64
C ASN A 313 4.73 15.05 -26.18
N ALA A 314 4.00 14.21 -25.43
CA ALA A 314 4.38 13.85 -24.07
C ALA A 314 5.78 13.18 -24.04
N MET A 315 6.05 12.31 -25.02
CA MET A 315 7.36 11.68 -25.17
C MET A 315 8.45 12.69 -25.57
N SER A 316 8.15 13.69 -26.40
CA SER A 316 9.11 14.73 -26.79
C SER A 316 9.54 15.55 -25.60
N LEU A 317 8.59 15.93 -24.73
CA LEU A 317 8.83 16.61 -23.47
C LEU A 317 9.81 15.80 -22.62
N ILE A 318 9.49 14.54 -22.31
CA ILE A 318 10.34 13.69 -21.47
C ILE A 318 11.73 13.52 -22.08
N ILE A 319 11.82 13.23 -23.39
CA ILE A 319 13.09 12.96 -24.07
C ILE A 319 13.98 14.20 -24.09
N LEU A 320 13.46 15.36 -24.52
CA LEU A 320 14.24 16.59 -24.64
C LEU A 320 14.80 17.04 -23.29
N LEU A 321 14.04 16.83 -22.22
CA LEU A 321 14.45 17.11 -20.85
C LEU A 321 15.52 16.12 -20.33
N LEU A 322 15.40 14.84 -20.68
CA LEU A 322 16.35 13.82 -20.22
C LEU A 322 17.65 13.79 -21.02
N ILE A 323 17.72 14.34 -22.23
CA ILE A 323 18.96 14.33 -23.04
C ILE A 323 20.16 14.93 -22.29
N PRO A 324 20.09 16.16 -21.73
CA PRO A 324 21.18 16.72 -20.92
C PRO A 324 21.61 15.79 -19.77
N VAL A 325 20.63 15.19 -19.07
CA VAL A 325 20.84 14.28 -17.94
C VAL A 325 21.56 13.00 -18.36
N ILE A 326 21.11 12.39 -19.46
CA ILE A 326 21.69 11.15 -20.03
C ILE A 326 23.12 11.42 -20.47
N VAL A 327 23.36 12.54 -21.17
CA VAL A 327 24.69 12.92 -21.65
C VAL A 327 25.64 13.14 -20.48
N TRP A 328 25.25 13.95 -19.50
CA TRP A 328 26.07 14.20 -18.32
C TRP A 328 26.35 12.93 -17.51
N THR A 329 25.32 12.10 -17.27
CA THR A 329 25.46 10.85 -16.50
C THR A 329 26.44 9.88 -17.17
N ARG A 330 26.45 9.83 -18.51
CA ARG A 330 27.41 9.02 -19.25
C ARG A 330 28.83 9.55 -19.17
N ILE A 331 29.02 10.88 -19.29
CA ILE A 331 30.33 11.52 -19.09
C ILE A 331 30.82 11.23 -17.65
N PHE A 332 29.96 11.43 -16.65
CA PHE A 332 30.26 11.16 -15.24
C PHE A 332 30.60 9.68 -14.98
N SER A 333 29.91 8.77 -15.65
CA SER A 333 30.17 7.32 -15.55
C SER A 333 31.34 6.84 -16.42
N GLN A 334 31.97 7.73 -17.18
CA GLN A 334 33.01 7.41 -18.18
C GLN A 334 32.58 6.34 -19.19
N LYS A 335 31.32 6.38 -19.61
CA LYS A 335 30.74 5.47 -20.62
C LYS A 335 30.65 6.18 -21.96
N GLU A 336 30.93 5.45 -23.04
CA GLU A 336 30.82 6.01 -24.38
C GLU A 336 29.41 6.55 -24.68
N LEU A 337 29.35 7.76 -25.24
CA LEU A 337 28.11 8.40 -25.68
C LEU A 337 27.59 7.72 -26.97
N HIS A 338 26.78 6.66 -26.85
CA HIS A 338 26.17 5.96 -27.99
C HIS A 338 24.68 5.62 -27.76
N LEU A 339 23.80 5.93 -28.71
CA LEU A 339 22.40 5.47 -28.70
C LEU A 339 22.18 4.34 -29.71
N GLY A 340 21.27 3.44 -29.36
CA GLY A 340 20.76 2.43 -30.29
C GLY A 340 19.87 3.05 -31.37
N ARG A 341 19.53 2.28 -32.41
CA ARG A 341 18.64 2.72 -33.49
C ARG A 341 17.20 2.99 -33.03
N ILE A 342 16.71 2.18 -32.08
CA ILE A 342 15.34 2.28 -31.57
C ILE A 342 15.13 3.58 -30.78
N PRO A 343 16.02 3.99 -29.84
CA PRO A 343 15.92 5.31 -29.22
C PRO A 343 15.90 6.46 -30.22
N LEU A 344 16.73 6.41 -31.28
CA LEU A 344 16.75 7.46 -32.31
C LEU A 344 15.42 7.54 -33.07
N PHE A 345 14.76 6.41 -33.37
CA PHE A 345 13.42 6.42 -33.95
C PHE A 345 12.44 7.25 -33.10
N PHE A 346 12.36 6.96 -31.81
CA PHE A 346 11.42 7.64 -30.92
C PHE A 346 11.78 9.11 -30.68
N ILE A 347 13.08 9.44 -30.54
CA ILE A 347 13.53 10.85 -30.43
C ILE A 347 13.06 11.66 -31.64
N TYR A 348 13.32 11.17 -32.85
CA TYR A 348 13.00 11.93 -34.05
C TYR A 348 11.49 11.97 -34.35
N SER A 349 10.74 10.89 -34.09
CA SER A 349 9.28 10.90 -34.22
C SER A 349 8.61 11.84 -33.23
N SER A 350 9.04 11.86 -31.97
CA SER A 350 8.45 12.75 -30.95
C SER A 350 8.77 14.22 -31.21
N VAL A 351 10.02 14.53 -31.53
CA VAL A 351 10.45 15.90 -31.83
C VAL A 351 9.77 16.42 -33.10
N ALA A 352 9.61 15.59 -34.13
CA ALA A 352 8.88 15.97 -35.34
C ALA A 352 7.41 16.30 -35.03
N ALA A 353 6.72 15.46 -34.23
CA ALA A 353 5.34 15.70 -33.85
C ALA A 353 5.19 17.03 -33.09
N TYR A 354 6.08 17.29 -32.12
CA TYR A 354 6.09 18.53 -31.34
C TYR A 354 6.35 19.77 -32.20
N ILE A 355 7.34 19.73 -33.10
CA ILE A 355 7.64 20.86 -33.98
C ILE A 355 6.46 21.16 -34.90
N MET A 356 5.82 20.13 -35.47
CA MET A 356 4.72 20.32 -36.43
C MET A 356 3.40 20.71 -35.77
N LEU A 357 3.12 20.18 -34.57
CA LEU A 357 1.92 20.49 -33.80
C LEU A 357 2.22 20.34 -32.29
N PRO A 358 2.64 21.42 -31.61
CA PRO A 358 3.04 21.39 -30.23
C PRO A 358 1.83 21.29 -29.30
N ALA A 359 1.86 20.34 -28.37
CA ALA A 359 0.84 20.18 -27.32
C ALA A 359 1.22 20.87 -26.00
N TYR A 360 2.37 21.54 -25.94
CA TYR A 360 2.82 22.25 -24.75
C TYR A 360 3.69 23.46 -25.11
N ALA A 361 3.82 24.39 -24.18
CA ALA A 361 4.71 25.55 -24.30
C ALA A 361 5.44 25.80 -22.98
N ILE A 362 6.68 26.28 -23.08
CA ILE A 362 7.45 26.77 -21.93
C ILE A 362 7.10 28.25 -21.74
N VAL A 363 6.63 28.62 -20.55
CA VAL A 363 6.15 29.98 -20.23
C VAL A 363 6.80 30.47 -18.92
N PRO A 364 7.24 31.74 -18.83
CA PRO A 364 7.73 32.28 -17.56
C PRO A 364 6.59 32.45 -16.55
N LEU A 365 6.84 32.07 -15.29
CA LEU A 365 5.84 32.12 -14.22
C LEU A 365 5.42 33.55 -13.82
N THR A 366 6.25 34.55 -14.06
CA THR A 366 5.91 35.95 -13.79
C THR A 366 4.69 36.42 -14.59
N GLU A 367 4.57 35.97 -15.85
CA GLU A 367 3.42 36.26 -16.73
C GLU A 367 2.11 35.66 -16.20
N LEU A 368 2.19 34.47 -15.59
CA LEU A 368 1.06 33.74 -15.02
C LEU A 368 0.65 34.31 -13.65
N SER A 369 1.64 34.61 -12.81
CA SER A 369 1.47 35.06 -11.43
C SER A 369 1.02 36.53 -11.31
N ALA A 370 1.27 37.36 -12.33
CA ALA A 370 0.75 38.72 -12.41
C ALA A 370 -0.79 38.79 -12.32
N LYS A 371 -1.51 37.73 -12.73
CA LYS A 371 -2.98 37.66 -12.63
C LYS A 371 -3.48 37.37 -11.21
N SER A 372 -2.66 36.77 -10.34
CA SER A 372 -3.05 36.32 -8.99
C SER A 372 -2.51 37.21 -7.86
N GLY A 373 -1.73 38.25 -8.18
CA GLY A 373 -1.22 39.22 -7.19
C GLY A 373 -0.06 38.72 -6.34
N ILE A 374 0.51 37.55 -6.66
CA ILE A 374 1.69 36.97 -6.02
C ILE A 374 2.80 36.94 -7.08
N THR A 375 4.00 37.44 -6.79
CA THR A 375 5.13 37.38 -7.73
C THR A 375 5.94 36.10 -7.50
N ILE A 376 5.88 35.16 -8.44
CA ILE A 376 6.64 33.90 -8.37
C ILE A 376 7.69 33.88 -9.50
N SER A 377 8.93 33.52 -9.17
CA SER A 377 9.99 33.33 -10.16
C SER A 377 10.10 31.87 -10.59
N GLY A 378 10.35 31.65 -11.88
CA GLY A 378 10.60 30.33 -12.46
C GLY A 378 10.01 30.17 -13.86
N VAL A 379 9.96 28.91 -14.31
CA VAL A 379 9.37 28.51 -15.59
C VAL A 379 8.29 27.48 -15.37
N ASP A 380 7.25 27.55 -16.18
CA ASP A 380 6.21 26.55 -16.28
C ASP A 380 6.15 25.89 -17.66
N ILE A 381 5.59 24.68 -17.71
CA ILE A 381 5.27 23.96 -18.94
C ILE A 381 3.76 23.78 -19.01
N LEU A 382 3.12 24.60 -19.83
CA LEU A 382 1.67 24.57 -19.99
C LEU A 382 1.30 23.66 -21.17
N SER A 383 0.53 22.63 -20.87
CA SER A 383 -0.16 21.81 -21.86
C SER A 383 -1.24 22.62 -22.57
N LYS A 384 -1.44 22.38 -23.87
CA LYS A 384 -2.43 23.05 -24.70
C LYS A 384 -3.26 22.02 -25.48
N PRO A 385 -4.58 22.26 -25.68
CA PRO A 385 -5.38 21.46 -26.59
C PRO A 385 -4.77 21.47 -28.00
N LEU A 386 -4.71 20.31 -28.66
CA LEU A 386 -4.13 20.20 -30.01
C LEU A 386 -5.01 20.88 -31.06
N LEU A 387 -6.32 20.96 -30.83
CA LEU A 387 -7.25 21.64 -31.74
C LEU A 387 -7.04 23.16 -31.76
N GLU A 388 -6.63 23.75 -30.63
CA GLU A 388 -6.38 25.19 -30.49
C GLU A 388 -4.91 25.56 -30.79
N SER A 389 -4.01 24.58 -30.80
CA SER A 389 -2.58 24.79 -31.03
C SER A 389 -2.27 25.10 -32.50
N ILE A 390 -1.37 26.04 -32.75
CA ILE A 390 -0.96 26.44 -34.10
C ILE A 390 -0.08 25.34 -34.73
N SER A 391 -0.45 24.86 -35.91
CA SER A 391 0.35 23.92 -36.71
C SER A 391 1.10 24.65 -37.81
N ILE A 392 2.30 24.16 -38.14
CA ILE A 392 3.01 24.56 -39.36
C ILE A 392 2.19 24.23 -40.62
N LEU A 393 1.30 23.23 -40.54
CA LEU A 393 0.47 22.77 -41.67
C LEU A 393 -0.89 23.48 -41.79
N ASP A 394 -1.23 24.38 -40.86
CA ASP A 394 -2.53 25.07 -40.88
C ASP A 394 -2.78 25.86 -42.17
N ASN A 395 -1.71 26.40 -42.76
CA ASN A 395 -1.79 27.16 -44.01
C ASN A 395 -1.86 26.27 -45.27
N PHE A 396 -1.63 24.96 -45.13
CA PHE A 396 -1.51 24.02 -46.25
C PHE A 396 -2.65 22.99 -46.31
N LEU A 397 -3.34 22.77 -45.19
CA LEU A 397 -4.39 21.76 -45.08
C LEU A 397 -5.74 22.40 -44.77
N PRO A 398 -6.84 21.85 -45.32
CA PRO A 398 -8.16 22.47 -45.24
C PRO A 398 -8.82 22.40 -43.85
N SER A 399 -8.29 21.57 -42.92
CA SER A 399 -8.85 21.43 -41.58
C SER A 399 -7.80 20.99 -40.56
N LYS A 400 -8.01 21.33 -39.29
CA LYS A 400 -7.20 20.87 -38.14
C LYS A 400 -7.14 19.35 -38.03
N THR A 401 -8.26 18.68 -38.29
CA THR A 401 -8.34 17.22 -38.30
C THR A 401 -7.41 16.61 -39.35
N ALA A 402 -7.34 17.19 -40.55
CA ALA A 402 -6.40 16.76 -41.58
C ALA A 402 -4.95 17.00 -41.16
N ALA A 403 -4.66 18.13 -40.51
CA ALA A 403 -3.34 18.41 -39.96
C ALA A 403 -2.91 17.36 -38.93
N ILE A 404 -3.77 17.00 -37.98
CA ILE A 404 -3.47 15.96 -36.97
C ILE A 404 -3.12 14.62 -37.63
N VAL A 405 -3.90 14.18 -38.63
CA VAL A 405 -3.64 12.93 -39.35
C VAL A 405 -2.29 12.98 -40.08
N VAL A 406 -2.01 14.06 -40.82
CA VAL A 406 -0.75 14.21 -41.56
C VAL A 406 0.45 14.30 -40.61
N VAL A 407 0.34 15.04 -39.51
CA VAL A 407 1.40 15.12 -38.47
C VAL A 407 1.68 13.75 -37.89
N SER A 408 0.64 12.97 -37.56
CA SER A 408 0.79 11.63 -36.99
C SER A 408 1.58 10.69 -37.91
N LEU A 409 1.25 10.66 -39.21
CA LEU A 409 1.88 9.79 -40.20
C LEU A 409 3.30 10.26 -40.56
N SER A 410 3.48 11.57 -40.79
CA SER A 410 4.78 12.14 -41.14
C SER A 410 5.80 12.00 -40.01
N SER A 411 5.38 12.13 -38.76
CA SER A 411 6.24 11.94 -37.58
C SER A 411 6.77 10.51 -37.46
N LEU A 412 5.92 9.50 -37.69
CA LEU A 412 6.35 8.10 -37.72
C LEU A 412 7.23 7.79 -38.93
N ALA A 413 6.88 8.31 -40.11
CA ALA A 413 7.68 8.15 -41.31
C ALA A 413 9.09 8.74 -41.15
N PHE A 414 9.19 9.91 -40.51
CA PHE A 414 10.46 10.56 -40.22
C PHE A 414 11.33 9.73 -39.26
N GLY A 415 10.75 9.22 -38.18
CA GLY A 415 11.45 8.30 -37.28
C GLY A 415 11.89 7.02 -38.00
N LEU A 416 11.05 6.45 -38.86
CA LEU A 416 11.38 5.25 -39.64
C LEU A 416 12.55 5.50 -40.60
N ALA A 417 12.56 6.64 -41.28
CA ALA A 417 13.68 7.05 -42.13
C ALA A 417 14.99 7.13 -41.32
N VAL A 418 14.94 7.73 -40.13
CA VAL A 418 16.08 7.81 -39.20
C VAL A 418 16.53 6.42 -38.74
N TYR A 419 15.60 5.51 -38.43
CA TYR A 419 15.90 4.13 -38.06
C TYR A 419 16.65 3.38 -39.16
N LEU A 420 16.20 3.52 -40.40
CA LEU A 420 16.82 2.90 -41.58
C LEU A 420 18.22 3.49 -41.83
N MET A 421 18.35 4.82 -41.84
CA MET A 421 19.63 5.54 -42.02
C MET A 421 20.63 5.21 -40.90
N GLY A 422 20.15 5.02 -39.66
CA GLY A 422 20.93 4.66 -38.49
C GLY A 422 21.59 3.27 -38.54
N SER A 423 21.38 2.49 -39.60
CA SER A 423 22.09 1.23 -39.85
C SER A 423 23.57 1.44 -40.18
N LYS A 424 23.95 2.61 -40.72
CA LYS A 424 25.36 2.97 -40.94
C LYS A 424 25.96 3.63 -39.68
N PRO A 425 27.10 3.14 -39.14
CA PRO A 425 27.63 3.62 -37.86
C PRO A 425 28.06 5.10 -37.89
N LYS A 426 28.56 5.61 -39.03
CA LYS A 426 28.88 7.03 -39.20
C LYS A 426 27.63 7.91 -39.13
N ILE A 427 26.59 7.58 -39.89
CA ILE A 427 25.32 8.34 -39.90
C ILE A 427 24.65 8.29 -38.53
N LYS A 428 24.65 7.12 -37.87
CA LYS A 428 24.12 6.97 -36.51
C LYS A 428 24.81 7.90 -35.51
N LYS A 429 26.14 8.07 -35.63
CA LYS A 429 26.92 8.98 -34.78
C LYS A 429 26.49 10.44 -34.98
N GLU A 430 26.32 10.87 -36.24
CA GLU A 430 25.87 12.22 -36.56
C GLU A 430 24.41 12.49 -36.11
N LEU A 431 23.49 11.55 -36.35
CA LEU A 431 22.11 11.64 -35.87
C LEU A 431 22.04 11.76 -34.34
N TYR A 432 22.89 11.03 -33.64
CA TYR A 432 23.00 11.16 -32.20
C TYR A 432 23.55 12.53 -31.78
N ALA A 433 24.58 13.04 -32.46
CA ALA A 433 25.11 14.39 -32.19
C ALA A 433 24.04 15.48 -32.41
N ILE A 434 23.26 15.37 -33.49
CA ILE A 434 22.12 16.26 -33.77
C ILE A 434 21.07 16.17 -32.65
N SER A 435 20.79 14.96 -32.15
CA SER A 435 19.86 14.77 -31.02
C SER A 435 20.36 15.48 -29.76
N ILE A 436 21.66 15.39 -29.45
CA ILE A 436 22.27 16.13 -28.33
C ILE A 436 22.11 17.62 -28.54
N ILE A 437 22.44 18.14 -29.73
CA ILE A 437 22.31 19.57 -30.05
C ILE A 437 20.86 20.02 -29.86
N GLY A 438 19.88 19.25 -30.38
CA GLY A 438 18.45 19.55 -30.21
C GLY A 438 18.03 19.61 -28.74
N GLY A 439 18.43 18.63 -27.92
CA GLY A 439 18.16 18.64 -26.48
C GLY A 439 18.84 19.79 -25.73
N LEU A 440 20.08 20.13 -26.09
CA LEU A 440 20.80 21.28 -25.51
C LEU A 440 20.16 22.61 -25.89
N THR A 441 19.67 22.74 -27.12
CA THR A 441 18.94 23.95 -27.56
C THR A 441 17.62 24.10 -26.80
N PHE A 442 16.85 23.02 -26.67
CA PHE A 442 15.63 23.02 -25.85
C PHE A 442 15.93 23.45 -24.41
N TYR A 443 17.01 22.90 -23.84
CA TYR A 443 17.45 23.23 -22.50
C TYR A 443 17.93 24.69 -22.35
N ALA A 444 18.59 25.24 -23.36
CA ALA A 444 18.99 26.65 -23.39
C ALA A 444 17.77 27.59 -23.38
N VAL A 445 16.72 27.27 -24.15
CA VAL A 445 15.46 28.02 -24.15
C VAL A 445 14.80 27.99 -22.77
N TYR A 446 14.80 26.83 -22.12
CA TYR A 446 14.32 26.70 -20.75
C TYR A 446 15.10 27.60 -19.78
N ILE A 447 16.44 27.54 -19.78
CA ILE A 447 17.30 28.38 -18.92
C ILE A 447 17.03 29.87 -19.21
N PHE A 448 16.84 30.24 -20.47
CA PHE A 448 16.55 31.62 -20.85
C PHE A 448 15.24 32.14 -20.23
N TYR A 449 14.13 31.39 -20.33
CA TYR A 449 12.87 31.79 -19.71
C TYR A 449 12.96 31.84 -18.18
N PHE A 450 13.67 30.88 -17.58
CA PHE A 450 13.92 30.87 -16.13
C PHE A 450 14.64 32.13 -15.70
N PHE A 451 15.68 32.49 -16.45
CA PHE A 451 16.45 33.68 -16.18
C PHE A 451 15.65 34.96 -16.36
N SER A 452 14.84 35.05 -17.42
CA SER A 452 13.97 36.21 -17.65
C SER A 452 13.02 36.44 -16.48
N SER A 453 12.38 35.36 -16.01
CA SER A 453 11.48 35.36 -14.85
C SER A 453 12.21 35.74 -13.55
N LEU A 454 13.42 35.23 -13.35
CA LEU A 454 14.26 35.55 -12.20
C LEU A 454 14.67 37.04 -12.17
N LEU A 455 15.05 37.60 -13.32
CA LEU A 455 15.44 39.01 -13.45
C LEU A 455 14.27 39.93 -13.10
N GLU A 456 13.08 39.60 -13.59
CA GLU A 456 11.85 40.34 -13.29
C GLU A 456 11.50 40.28 -11.80
N PHE A 457 11.55 39.09 -11.19
CA PHE A 457 11.32 38.92 -9.75
C PHE A 457 12.26 39.81 -8.91
N TYR A 458 13.57 39.78 -9.18
CA TYR A 458 14.54 40.59 -8.44
C TYR A 458 14.51 42.09 -8.80
N SER A 459 13.92 42.48 -9.93
CA SER A 459 13.79 43.90 -10.29
C SER A 459 12.93 44.67 -9.29
N THR A 460 11.91 44.02 -8.71
CA THR A 460 11.06 44.58 -7.65
C THR A 460 11.85 44.80 -6.35
N ALA A 461 12.77 43.90 -6.01
CA ALA A 461 13.66 44.03 -4.85
C ALA A 461 14.60 45.24 -4.95
N LEU A 462 14.90 45.72 -6.17
CA LEU A 462 15.70 46.93 -6.38
C LEU A 462 14.98 48.18 -5.83
N GLN A 463 13.65 48.22 -5.90
CA GLN A 463 12.85 49.32 -5.36
C GLN A 463 12.93 49.38 -3.82
N THR A 464 13.19 48.23 -3.18
CA THR A 464 13.31 48.08 -1.73
C THR A 464 14.64 48.63 -1.17
N ILE A 465 15.61 48.99 -2.02
CA ILE A 465 16.93 49.50 -1.58
C ILE A 465 16.85 50.84 -0.83
N LEU A 466 15.81 51.63 -1.09
CA LEU A 466 15.55 52.93 -0.44
C LEU A 466 14.67 52.81 0.82
N THR A 467 14.32 51.59 1.22
CA THR A 467 13.51 51.31 2.42
C THR A 467 14.39 50.86 3.60
N PRO A 468 13.86 50.80 4.83
CA PRO A 468 14.58 50.23 5.98
C PRO A 468 15.06 48.78 5.76
N HIS A 469 14.52 48.08 4.75
CA HIS A 469 14.88 46.71 4.40
C HIS A 469 16.01 46.61 3.36
N PHE A 470 16.85 47.64 3.20
CA PHE A 470 17.94 47.69 2.22
C PHE A 470 18.87 46.46 2.21
N LEU A 471 19.10 45.82 3.38
CA LEU A 471 19.95 44.63 3.48
C LEU A 471 19.35 43.42 2.73
N VAL A 472 18.02 43.30 2.67
CA VAL A 472 17.33 42.28 1.87
C VAL A 472 17.65 42.51 0.39
N ALA A 473 17.51 43.74 -0.09
CA ALA A 473 17.85 44.10 -1.47
C ALA A 473 19.32 43.81 -1.80
N LEU A 474 20.26 44.13 -0.91
CA LEU A 474 21.69 43.86 -1.13
C LEU A 474 21.98 42.35 -1.26
N VAL A 475 21.44 41.53 -0.37
CA VAL A 475 21.63 40.07 -0.42
C VAL A 475 20.98 39.49 -1.67
N SER A 476 19.77 39.93 -2.00
CA SER A 476 19.06 39.56 -3.23
C SER A 476 19.87 39.85 -4.49
N MET A 477 20.58 40.99 -4.55
CA MET A 477 21.47 41.31 -5.66
C MET A 477 22.68 40.36 -5.75
N VAL A 478 23.25 39.94 -4.61
CA VAL A 478 24.33 38.95 -4.59
C VAL A 478 23.80 37.59 -5.07
N LEU A 479 22.60 37.18 -4.64
CA LEU A 479 21.96 35.94 -5.08
C LEU A 479 21.66 35.96 -6.59
N LEU A 480 21.16 37.08 -7.12
CA LEU A 480 20.96 37.27 -8.55
C LEU A 480 22.28 37.13 -9.32
N ALA A 481 23.35 37.79 -8.87
CA ALA A 481 24.66 37.70 -9.50
C ALA A 481 25.22 36.26 -9.48
N LEU A 482 25.10 35.56 -8.35
CA LEU A 482 25.51 34.15 -8.23
C LEU A 482 24.70 33.25 -9.16
N SER A 483 23.40 33.52 -9.32
CA SER A 483 22.51 32.79 -10.23
C SER A 483 22.92 33.01 -11.68
N ILE A 484 23.14 34.25 -12.11
CA ILE A 484 23.62 34.60 -13.45
C ILE A 484 24.90 33.82 -13.78
N ILE A 485 25.87 33.87 -12.86
CA ILE A 485 27.14 33.16 -13.02
C ILE A 485 26.88 31.65 -13.12
N PHE A 486 26.08 31.08 -12.21
CA PHE A 486 25.85 29.65 -12.15
C PHE A 486 25.18 29.10 -13.42
N TYR A 487 24.06 29.68 -13.87
CA TYR A 487 23.32 29.18 -15.03
C TYR A 487 24.08 29.39 -16.34
N ILE A 488 24.65 30.58 -16.57
CA ILE A 488 25.36 30.90 -17.81
C ILE A 488 26.70 30.15 -17.87
N VAL A 489 27.54 30.30 -16.85
CA VAL A 489 28.87 29.65 -16.83
C VAL A 489 28.71 28.14 -16.75
N GLY A 490 27.76 27.64 -15.97
CA GLY A 490 27.45 26.22 -15.89
C GLY A 490 27.04 25.63 -17.24
N PHE A 491 26.21 26.34 -18.01
CA PHE A 491 25.77 25.88 -19.33
C PHE A 491 26.93 25.84 -20.33
N PHE A 492 27.77 26.88 -20.37
CA PHE A 492 28.98 26.87 -21.20
C PHE A 492 29.99 25.79 -20.77
N MET A 493 30.14 25.55 -19.46
CA MET A 493 30.95 24.46 -18.93
C MET A 493 30.39 23.09 -19.36
N PHE A 494 29.07 22.94 -19.41
CA PHE A 494 28.44 21.72 -19.90
C PHE A 494 28.71 21.50 -21.39
N ILE A 495 28.51 22.52 -22.24
CA ILE A 495 28.85 22.45 -23.67
C ILE A 495 30.32 22.07 -23.85
N TYR A 496 31.21 22.70 -23.08
CA TYR A 496 32.63 22.38 -23.10
C TYR A 496 32.89 20.90 -22.79
N GLU A 497 32.29 20.33 -21.75
CA GLU A 497 32.45 18.90 -21.43
C GLU A 497 31.92 17.99 -22.54
N VAL A 498 30.77 18.33 -23.14
CA VAL A 498 30.19 17.57 -24.26
C VAL A 498 31.11 17.57 -25.48
N VAL A 499 31.64 18.74 -25.86
CA VAL A 499 32.56 18.88 -27.00
C VAL A 499 33.88 18.14 -26.74
N MET A 500 34.42 18.25 -25.52
CA MET A 500 35.66 17.57 -25.15
C MET A 500 35.52 16.05 -25.15
N GLU A 501 34.37 15.53 -24.71
CA GLU A 501 34.07 14.09 -24.79
C GLU A 501 33.82 13.63 -26.22
N TYR A 502 33.10 14.40 -27.04
CA TYR A 502 32.85 14.09 -28.45
C TYR A 502 34.14 13.88 -29.25
N HIS A 503 35.17 14.69 -28.95
CA HIS A 503 36.50 14.57 -29.54
C HIS A 503 37.46 13.63 -28.80
N ARG A 504 37.01 12.94 -27.73
CA ARG A 504 37.82 12.07 -26.86
C ARG A 504 39.12 12.73 -26.34
N LYS A 505 39.10 14.04 -26.08
CA LYS A 505 40.31 14.82 -25.72
C LYS A 505 40.63 14.86 -24.23
N LYS A 506 39.66 14.63 -23.34
CA LYS A 506 39.79 14.95 -21.89
C LYS A 506 39.78 13.75 -20.95
N TRP A 507 39.00 12.71 -21.25
CA TRP A 507 38.72 11.59 -20.34
C TRP A 507 39.42 10.28 -20.72
N SER A 508 40.59 10.34 -21.38
CA SER A 508 41.40 9.16 -21.74
C SER A 508 42.04 8.44 -20.54
N GLU A 509 42.19 9.13 -19.41
CA GLU A 509 42.65 8.57 -18.13
C GLU A 509 41.47 8.38 -17.18
N PRO A 510 41.40 7.26 -16.43
CA PRO A 510 40.34 7.04 -15.46
C PRO A 510 40.38 8.15 -14.40
N ILE A 511 39.20 8.70 -14.08
CA ILE A 511 39.01 9.68 -13.00
C ILE A 511 39.52 9.12 -11.65
N ASP A 512 39.70 7.81 -11.57
CA ASP A 512 39.71 7.03 -10.34
C ASP A 512 41.06 6.95 -9.60
N ASN A 513 42.24 7.10 -10.21
CA ASN A 513 43.47 6.78 -9.46
C ASN A 513 43.82 7.76 -8.32
N GLU A 514 43.70 9.07 -8.52
CA GLU A 514 43.86 10.07 -7.44
C GLU A 514 42.61 10.16 -6.54
N LEU A 515 41.43 9.93 -7.11
CA LEU A 515 40.14 9.99 -6.43
C LEU A 515 39.93 8.82 -5.46
N TYR A 516 40.33 7.61 -5.86
CA TYR A 516 40.24 6.38 -5.09
C TYR A 516 41.16 6.42 -3.86
N ALA A 517 42.34 7.03 -3.98
CA ALA A 517 43.24 7.28 -2.85
C ALA A 517 42.62 8.24 -1.81
N ALA A 518 41.94 9.30 -2.27
CA ALA A 518 41.22 10.24 -1.40
C ALA A 518 40.00 9.59 -0.71
N ILE A 519 39.23 8.77 -1.44
CA ILE A 519 38.08 8.02 -0.92
C ILE A 519 38.51 7.02 0.17
N LYS A 520 39.60 6.29 -0.04
CA LYS A 520 40.15 5.32 0.94
C LYS A 520 40.66 6.01 2.22
N GLY A 521 41.18 7.24 2.11
CA GLY A 521 41.58 8.07 3.25
C GLY A 521 40.41 8.55 4.10
N ILE A 522 39.29 8.88 3.46
CA ILE A 522 38.04 9.31 4.11
C ILE A 522 37.33 8.12 4.79
N GLU A 523 37.33 6.93 4.17
CA GLU A 523 36.79 5.70 4.78
C GLU A 523 37.50 5.30 6.07
N ARG A 524 38.83 5.49 6.13
CA ARG A 524 39.62 5.23 7.34
C ARG A 524 39.27 6.17 8.49
N LYS A 525 38.92 7.43 8.22
CA LYS A 525 38.55 8.43 9.25
C LYS A 525 37.11 8.31 9.75
N MET A 526 36.19 7.74 8.96
CA MET A 526 34.78 7.55 9.35
C MET A 526 34.47 6.18 9.97
N ARG A 527 35.43 5.25 10.04
CA ARG A 527 35.35 4.06 10.91
C ARG A 527 35.54 4.44 12.38
N VAL A 528 34.67 5.27 12.96
CA VAL A 528 34.58 5.44 14.41
C VAL A 528 33.12 5.38 14.86
N LYS A 529 32.84 4.31 15.62
CA LYS A 529 31.76 4.10 16.60
C LYS A 529 30.31 4.06 16.10
N LYS A 530 29.95 2.95 15.45
CA LYS A 530 28.56 2.41 15.44
C LYS A 530 28.08 1.89 16.82
N ALA A 531 28.86 2.07 17.90
CA ALA A 531 28.69 1.35 19.15
C ALA A 531 28.29 2.20 20.37
N GLN A 532 27.87 3.47 20.20
CA GLN A 532 27.58 4.29 21.39
C GLN A 532 26.42 5.26 21.16
N PHE A 533 25.19 4.77 21.33
CA PHE A 533 24.05 5.60 21.72
C PHE A 533 23.17 4.82 22.70
N ILE A 534 23.27 5.22 23.96
CA ILE A 534 22.60 4.65 25.14
C ILE A 534 21.27 5.37 25.35
N GLY A 535 20.21 4.61 25.60
CA GLY A 535 18.91 5.12 26.05
C GLY A 535 17.79 4.08 25.93
N ASN A 536 18.02 2.85 26.41
CA ASN A 536 17.20 1.69 26.04
C ASN A 536 15.78 1.68 26.62
N VAL A 537 15.43 2.45 27.66
CA VAL A 537 14.10 2.32 28.29
C VAL A 537 13.07 3.27 27.66
N LEU A 538 13.44 4.54 27.42
CA LEU A 538 12.57 5.54 26.78
C LEU A 538 12.22 5.14 25.33
N LYS A 539 13.17 4.49 24.64
CA LYS A 539 13.03 4.00 23.26
C LYS A 539 11.89 2.97 23.11
N TYR A 540 11.77 2.02 24.04
CA TYR A 540 10.73 0.99 23.95
C TYR A 540 9.35 1.51 24.38
N VAL A 541 9.31 2.45 25.33
CA VAL A 541 8.06 3.12 25.72
C VAL A 541 7.53 3.98 24.56
N LEU A 542 8.41 4.74 23.89
CA LEU A 542 8.04 5.56 22.73
C LEU A 542 7.66 4.69 21.52
N MET A 543 8.37 3.59 21.24
CA MET A 543 7.97 2.64 20.19
C MET A 543 6.63 1.98 20.46
N ALA A 544 6.35 1.61 21.71
CA ALA A 544 5.05 1.05 22.08
C ALA A 544 3.95 2.10 21.91
N PHE A 545 4.20 3.34 22.31
CA PHE A 545 3.26 4.45 22.16
C PHE A 545 2.97 4.77 20.69
N VAL A 546 4.02 4.84 19.86
CA VAL A 546 3.90 5.10 18.41
C VAL A 546 3.22 3.91 17.70
N SER A 547 3.54 2.67 18.05
CA SER A 547 2.88 1.49 17.46
C SER A 547 1.40 1.43 17.82
N VAL A 548 1.05 1.75 19.07
CA VAL A 548 -0.34 1.86 19.53
C VAL A 548 -1.04 3.01 18.83
N ALA A 549 -0.39 4.17 18.67
CA ALA A 549 -0.93 5.31 17.94
C ALA A 549 -1.15 5.01 16.44
N ILE A 550 -0.24 4.27 15.79
CA ILE A 550 -0.39 3.82 14.40
C ILE A 550 -1.56 2.85 14.26
N LEU A 551 -1.71 1.90 15.19
CA LEU A 551 -2.83 0.96 15.17
C LEU A 551 -4.16 1.68 15.42
N ILE A 552 -4.19 2.63 16.35
CA ILE A 552 -5.38 3.46 16.63
C ILE A 552 -5.71 4.35 15.42
N ALA A 553 -4.72 5.02 14.83
CA ALA A 553 -4.90 5.90 13.67
C ALA A 553 -5.31 5.11 12.43
N GLY A 554 -4.66 3.97 12.15
CA GLY A 554 -5.01 3.08 11.04
C GLY A 554 -6.43 2.50 11.19
N TYR A 555 -6.79 2.05 12.39
CA TYR A 555 -8.15 1.60 12.69
C TYR A 555 -9.17 2.72 12.55
N SER A 556 -8.87 3.92 13.07
CA SER A 556 -9.73 5.10 12.95
C SER A 556 -9.89 5.54 11.49
N MET A 557 -8.84 5.45 10.66
CA MET A 557 -8.88 5.87 9.27
C MET A 557 -9.71 4.92 8.41
N VAL A 558 -9.57 3.60 8.61
CA VAL A 558 -10.41 2.60 7.95
C VAL A 558 -11.88 2.80 8.31
N ASN A 559 -12.17 3.08 9.58
CA ASN A 559 -13.54 3.34 10.02
C ASN A 559 -14.07 4.66 9.46
N LEU A 560 -13.27 5.73 9.43
CA LEU A 560 -13.68 7.04 8.89
C LEU A 560 -13.99 6.97 7.38
N VAL A 561 -13.18 6.24 6.60
CA VAL A 561 -13.41 6.05 5.16
C VAL A 561 -14.66 5.23 4.92
N LYS A 562 -14.87 4.16 5.69
CA LYS A 562 -16.10 3.35 5.63
C LYS A 562 -17.34 4.19 5.98
N ASP A 563 -17.24 5.04 7.00
CA ASP A 563 -18.35 5.91 7.42
C ASP A 563 -18.68 6.99 6.40
N ARG A 564 -17.68 7.61 5.77
CA ARG A 564 -17.88 8.61 4.71
C ARG A 564 -18.50 8.01 3.44
N ALA A 565 -18.03 6.84 3.03
CA ALA A 565 -18.60 6.10 1.91
C ALA A 565 -20.07 5.74 2.19
N CYS A 566 -20.35 5.19 3.37
CA CYS A 566 -21.71 4.85 3.80
C CYS A 566 -22.64 6.07 3.85
N LYS A 567 -22.19 7.21 4.40
CA LYS A 567 -22.99 8.46 4.39
C LYS A 567 -23.32 8.94 2.98
N THR A 568 -22.39 8.78 2.03
CA THR A 568 -22.60 9.20 0.63
C THR A 568 -23.63 8.30 -0.06
N GLU A 569 -23.54 6.98 0.15
CA GLU A 569 -24.51 6.01 -0.36
C GLU A 569 -25.91 6.25 0.21
N ILE A 570 -26.03 6.51 1.52
CA ILE A 570 -27.30 6.86 2.17
C ILE A 570 -27.91 8.11 1.55
N SER A 571 -27.13 9.18 1.38
CA SER A 571 -27.62 10.42 0.77
C SER A 571 -28.12 10.21 -0.66
N LYS A 572 -27.41 9.42 -1.48
CA LYS A 572 -27.82 9.10 -2.86
C LYS A 572 -29.14 8.31 -2.88
N PHE A 573 -29.27 7.34 -1.97
CA PHE A 573 -30.48 6.52 -1.82
C PHE A 573 -31.67 7.35 -1.33
N GLU A 574 -31.48 8.24 -0.34
CA GLU A 574 -32.50 9.18 0.14
C GLU A 574 -32.97 10.10 -1.00
N ILE A 575 -32.04 10.74 -1.73
CA ILE A 575 -32.38 11.64 -2.84
C ILE A 575 -33.20 10.91 -3.91
N SER A 576 -32.89 9.64 -4.16
CA SER A 576 -33.57 8.83 -5.19
C SER A 576 -34.98 8.43 -4.79
N LEU A 577 -35.27 8.30 -3.49
CA LEU A 577 -36.58 7.94 -2.97
C LEU A 577 -37.42 9.15 -2.53
N LYS A 578 -36.80 10.32 -2.33
CA LYS A 578 -37.49 11.52 -1.86
C LYS A 578 -38.48 12.04 -2.90
N GLY A 579 -39.77 12.02 -2.55
CA GLY A 579 -40.84 12.47 -3.43
C GLY A 579 -41.30 11.39 -4.43
N ILE A 580 -41.11 10.12 -4.09
CA ILE A 580 -41.55 8.99 -4.92
C ILE A 580 -43.07 8.94 -5.13
N ASP A 581 -43.84 9.58 -4.25
CA ASP A 581 -45.27 9.83 -4.38
C ASP A 581 -45.63 10.79 -5.52
N LYS A 582 -44.69 11.62 -5.97
CA LYS A 582 -44.87 12.58 -7.07
C LYS A 582 -44.32 12.08 -8.40
N SER A 583 -43.49 11.03 -8.40
CA SER A 583 -42.83 10.54 -9.61
C SER A 583 -43.71 9.61 -10.45
N VAL A 584 -44.75 9.01 -9.87
CA VAL A 584 -45.59 8.01 -10.53
C VAL A 584 -46.98 8.58 -10.83
N ARG A 585 -47.45 8.45 -12.07
CA ARG A 585 -48.80 8.90 -12.47
C ARG A 585 -49.88 7.98 -11.90
N PHE A 586 -51.06 8.53 -11.63
CA PHE A 586 -52.23 7.78 -11.15
C PHE A 586 -52.52 6.55 -12.01
N GLY A 587 -52.62 5.38 -11.38
CA GLY A 587 -52.91 4.08 -12.02
C GLY A 587 -51.77 3.47 -12.84
N VAL A 588 -50.59 4.11 -12.88
CA VAL A 588 -49.42 3.56 -13.59
C VAL A 588 -48.57 2.75 -12.61
N ARG A 589 -48.25 1.51 -12.98
CA ARG A 589 -47.35 0.62 -12.23
C ARG A 589 -45.95 0.61 -12.86
N GLU A 590 -44.92 0.93 -12.08
CA GLU A 590 -43.52 0.96 -12.51
C GLU A 590 -42.63 0.09 -11.62
N LEU A 591 -41.62 -0.56 -12.19
CA LEU A 591 -40.60 -1.30 -11.44
C LEU A 591 -39.44 -0.37 -11.08
N GLN A 592 -39.20 -0.20 -9.78
CA GLN A 592 -38.09 0.55 -9.22
C GLN A 592 -36.98 -0.39 -8.76
N SER A 593 -35.71 -0.02 -8.98
CA SER A 593 -34.56 -0.82 -8.56
C SER A 593 -33.40 0.08 -8.14
N TYR A 594 -33.00 -0.02 -6.87
CA TYR A 594 -31.99 0.83 -6.25
C TYR A 594 -30.86 0.01 -5.63
N GLU A 595 -29.66 0.59 -5.58
CA GLU A 595 -28.55 0.05 -4.79
C GLU A 595 -28.82 0.26 -3.30
N ALA A 596 -28.65 -0.79 -2.49
CA ALA A 596 -28.82 -0.74 -1.05
C ALA A 596 -27.59 -0.08 -0.40
N PRO A 597 -27.75 1.02 0.36
CA PRO A 597 -26.62 1.72 0.94
C PRO A 597 -25.99 0.93 2.10
N CYS A 598 -24.69 1.12 2.31
CA CYS A 598 -23.91 0.63 3.45
C CYS A 598 -23.86 -0.89 3.63
N LYS A 599 -24.21 -1.67 2.60
CA LYS A 599 -24.46 -3.11 2.73
C LYS A 599 -25.45 -3.40 3.86
N ALA A 600 -26.58 -2.68 3.85
CA ALA A 600 -27.63 -2.88 4.82
C ALA A 600 -28.16 -4.32 4.80
N ASP A 601 -28.48 -4.87 5.96
CA ASP A 601 -29.07 -6.20 6.08
C ASP A 601 -30.56 -6.16 5.75
N LYS A 602 -31.23 -5.08 6.18
CA LYS A 602 -32.68 -4.89 6.03
C LYS A 602 -33.01 -3.43 5.75
N ILE A 603 -34.01 -3.19 4.90
CA ILE A 603 -34.57 -1.86 4.65
C ILE A 603 -36.09 -1.92 4.83
N TYR A 604 -36.60 -1.14 5.80
CA TYR A 604 -38.02 -1.12 6.13
C TYR A 604 -38.71 0.09 5.50
N PHE A 605 -39.89 -0.16 4.95
CA PHE A 605 -40.80 0.84 4.42
C PHE A 605 -42.13 0.76 5.18
N PHE A 606 -42.66 1.91 5.61
CA PHE A 606 -43.89 2.00 6.41
C PHE A 606 -44.98 2.83 5.70
N GLY A 607 -46.23 2.41 5.85
CA GLY A 607 -47.40 3.14 5.34
C GLY A 607 -47.76 4.32 6.24
N SER A 608 -48.24 5.41 5.64
CA SER A 608 -48.65 6.62 6.37
C SER A 608 -49.89 6.36 7.23
N GLY A 609 -49.82 6.65 8.55
CA GLY A 609 -50.99 6.58 9.45
C GLY A 609 -51.49 5.16 9.75
N SER A 610 -50.62 4.15 9.69
CA SER A 610 -50.99 2.75 9.83
C SER A 610 -51.00 2.25 11.28
N GLY A 611 -52.02 1.45 11.65
CA GLY A 611 -52.20 0.87 13.00
C GLY A 611 -51.27 -0.30 13.31
N ILE A 612 -49.98 -0.15 13.01
CA ILE A 612 -48.94 -1.16 13.29
C ILE A 612 -48.64 -1.15 14.79
N ASN A 613 -48.71 -2.31 15.46
CA ASN A 613 -48.31 -2.43 16.85
C ASN A 613 -46.78 -2.20 16.97
N PRO A 614 -46.32 -1.16 17.69
CA PRO A 614 -44.89 -0.89 17.85
C PRO A 614 -44.12 -2.04 18.52
N GLU A 615 -44.78 -2.86 19.33
CA GLU A 615 -44.16 -4.00 20.02
C GLU A 615 -43.55 -5.03 19.07
N TYR A 616 -44.03 -5.11 17.81
CA TYR A 616 -43.48 -5.98 16.78
C TYR A 616 -42.05 -5.62 16.36
N PHE A 617 -41.59 -4.41 16.71
CA PHE A 617 -40.24 -3.92 16.45
C PHE A 617 -39.47 -3.66 17.74
N SER A 618 -39.81 -4.37 18.83
CA SER A 618 -39.10 -4.29 20.12
C SER A 618 -37.59 -4.55 20.00
N ASP A 619 -37.18 -5.41 19.06
CA ASP A 619 -35.77 -5.68 18.73
C ASP A 619 -35.04 -4.50 18.07
N ILE A 620 -35.77 -3.47 17.57
CA ILE A 620 -35.21 -2.29 16.91
C ILE A 620 -35.85 -1.01 17.50
N PRO A 621 -35.37 -0.53 18.66
CA PRO A 621 -36.01 0.55 19.43
C PRO A 621 -36.30 1.81 18.63
N ILE A 622 -35.42 2.20 17.71
CA ILE A 622 -35.59 3.41 16.88
C ILE A 622 -36.82 3.33 15.96
N ILE A 623 -37.16 2.13 15.46
CA ILE A 623 -38.36 1.92 14.65
C ILE A 623 -39.60 1.94 15.54
N ARG A 624 -39.59 1.22 16.66
CA ARG A 624 -40.67 1.23 17.66
C ARG A 624 -41.01 2.66 18.09
N ASP A 625 -40.01 3.42 18.53
CA ASP A 625 -40.19 4.78 19.04
C ASP A 625 -40.72 5.72 17.93
N ALA A 626 -40.30 5.51 16.67
CA ALA A 626 -40.80 6.30 15.54
C ALA A 626 -42.28 5.98 15.21
N LEU A 627 -42.72 4.73 15.39
CA LEU A 627 -44.11 4.32 15.25
C LEU A 627 -44.97 4.86 16.41
N GLU A 628 -44.49 4.77 17.65
CA GLU A 628 -45.17 5.32 18.84
C GLU A 628 -45.32 6.85 18.78
N SER A 629 -44.28 7.56 18.32
CA SER A 629 -44.28 9.02 18.26
C SER A 629 -45.07 9.59 17.08
N GLY A 630 -45.54 8.75 16.15
CA GLY A 630 -46.15 9.19 14.89
C GLY A 630 -45.17 9.96 13.99
N SER A 631 -43.90 9.52 13.91
CA SER A 631 -42.87 10.18 13.10
C SER A 631 -43.27 10.25 11.62
N SER A 632 -42.88 11.33 10.93
CA SER A 632 -43.07 11.42 9.48
C SER A 632 -42.12 10.51 8.68
N LYS A 633 -41.07 9.98 9.33
CA LYS A 633 -40.09 9.09 8.68
C LYS A 633 -40.71 7.73 8.42
N ASN A 634 -40.56 7.24 7.19
CA ASN A 634 -41.20 6.00 6.74
C ASN A 634 -40.26 5.05 6.00
N VAL A 635 -38.96 5.39 5.89
CA VAL A 635 -37.93 4.47 5.41
C VAL A 635 -36.80 4.39 6.44
N PHE A 636 -36.40 3.16 6.79
CA PHE A 636 -35.37 2.88 7.79
C PHE A 636 -34.35 1.89 7.24
N ILE A 637 -33.06 2.25 7.29
CA ILE A 637 -31.95 1.42 6.84
C ILE A 637 -31.32 0.77 8.06
N VAL A 638 -31.32 -0.57 8.12
CA VAL A 638 -30.89 -1.35 9.28
C VAL A 638 -29.68 -2.22 8.93
N LYS A 639 -28.69 -2.21 9.83
CA LYS A 639 -27.50 -3.05 9.75
C LYS A 639 -27.06 -3.46 11.15
N ASP A 640 -26.77 -4.75 11.34
CA ASP A 640 -26.41 -5.33 12.64
C ASP A 640 -27.47 -5.01 13.72
N SER A 641 -28.76 -5.05 13.36
CA SER A 641 -29.92 -4.67 14.20
C SER A 641 -29.99 -3.20 14.64
N GLU A 642 -29.11 -2.33 14.14
CA GLU A 642 -29.16 -0.88 14.40
C GLU A 642 -29.65 -0.09 13.17
N VAL A 643 -30.47 0.94 13.41
CA VAL A 643 -30.88 1.89 12.37
C VAL A 643 -29.71 2.83 12.06
N LYS A 644 -29.11 2.70 10.87
CA LYS A 644 -28.01 3.58 10.42
C LYS A 644 -28.51 4.91 9.86
N SER A 645 -29.71 4.93 9.28
CA SER A 645 -30.38 6.16 8.84
C SER A 645 -31.90 5.96 8.70
N SER A 646 -32.64 7.06 8.84
CA SER A 646 -34.10 7.11 8.65
C SER A 646 -34.52 8.45 8.03
N PHE A 647 -35.38 8.39 7.02
CA PHE A 647 -35.85 9.56 6.27
C PHE A 647 -37.30 9.39 5.76
N HIS A 648 -37.86 10.46 5.20
CA HIS A 648 -39.19 10.49 4.62
C HIS A 648 -39.10 10.40 3.09
N ALA A 649 -39.67 9.34 2.50
CA ALA A 649 -39.67 9.11 1.06
C ALA A 649 -40.86 9.76 0.33
N GLY A 650 -41.91 10.17 1.04
CA GLY A 650 -43.18 10.65 0.47
C GLY A 650 -44.36 9.90 1.07
N ARG A 651 -45.60 10.16 0.63
CA ARG A 651 -46.78 9.45 1.13
C ARG A 651 -46.88 8.04 0.55
N LEU A 652 -46.41 7.08 1.33
CA LEU A 652 -46.50 5.66 1.00
C LEU A 652 -47.84 5.09 1.49
N GLU A 653 -48.58 4.46 0.57
CA GLU A 653 -49.79 3.69 0.85
C GLU A 653 -49.43 2.21 0.82
N MET A 654 -49.36 1.60 2.00
CA MET A 654 -48.96 0.20 2.14
C MET A 654 -50.18 -0.69 2.36
N ILE A 655 -50.10 -1.88 1.78
CA ILE A 655 -51.08 -2.95 1.89
C ILE A 655 -50.81 -3.74 3.20
N TYR A 656 -51.79 -4.43 3.80
CA TYR A 656 -51.61 -5.17 5.07
C TYR A 656 -50.37 -6.10 4.97
N PRO A 657 -49.41 -6.06 5.92
CA PRO A 657 -49.45 -5.51 7.29
C PRO A 657 -48.96 -4.04 7.42
N TYR A 658 -49.19 -3.22 6.38
CA TYR A 658 -48.88 -1.79 6.32
C TYR A 658 -47.38 -1.43 6.39
N HIS A 659 -46.50 -2.43 6.29
CA HIS A 659 -45.06 -2.26 6.15
C HIS A 659 -44.48 -3.35 5.26
N ILE A 660 -43.32 -3.08 4.66
CA ILE A 660 -42.54 -4.05 3.88
C ILE A 660 -41.08 -3.99 4.33
N CYS A 661 -40.47 -5.15 4.52
CA CYS A 661 -39.06 -5.30 4.87
C CYS A 661 -38.32 -5.95 3.70
N PHE A 662 -37.40 -5.21 3.07
CA PHE A 662 -36.56 -5.72 1.99
C PHE A 662 -35.23 -6.25 2.53
N VAL A 663 -34.83 -7.44 2.09
CA VAL A 663 -33.47 -7.96 2.28
C VAL A 663 -32.72 -7.76 0.95
N PRO A 664 -31.68 -6.90 0.90
CA PRO A 664 -30.96 -6.64 -0.35
C PRO A 664 -30.39 -7.91 -0.98
N LYS A 665 -30.58 -8.08 -2.29
CA LYS A 665 -30.02 -9.18 -3.08
C LYS A 665 -28.97 -8.63 -4.02
N PHE A 666 -27.73 -9.09 -3.89
CA PHE A 666 -26.56 -8.49 -4.58
C PHE A 666 -26.48 -6.97 -4.38
N ASP A 667 -26.66 -6.52 -3.13
CA ASP A 667 -26.66 -5.11 -2.74
C ASP A 667 -27.70 -4.24 -3.46
N ARG A 668 -28.84 -4.83 -3.89
CA ARG A 668 -29.96 -4.09 -4.52
C ARG A 668 -31.31 -4.47 -3.91
N ILE A 669 -32.23 -3.51 -3.95
CA ILE A 669 -33.66 -3.73 -3.68
C ILE A 669 -34.48 -3.38 -4.92
N SER A 670 -35.52 -4.16 -5.20
CA SER A 670 -36.43 -3.95 -6.32
C SER A 670 -37.89 -4.11 -5.91
N PHE A 671 -38.73 -3.13 -6.26
CA PHE A 671 -40.14 -3.11 -5.90
C PHE A 671 -40.96 -2.35 -6.95
N PHE A 672 -42.24 -2.68 -7.06
CA PHE A 672 -43.20 -1.97 -7.87
C PHE A 672 -43.80 -0.79 -7.11
N THR A 673 -44.02 0.30 -7.83
CA THR A 673 -44.74 1.49 -7.38
C THR A 673 -45.96 1.72 -8.26
N GLU A 674 -47.12 2.02 -7.66
CA GLU A 674 -48.34 2.39 -8.37
C GLU A 674 -48.91 3.70 -7.83
N GLY A 675 -49.13 4.69 -8.70
CA GLY A 675 -49.65 6.00 -8.27
C GLY A 675 -51.12 5.92 -7.83
N ALA A 676 -51.42 6.42 -6.63
CA ALA A 676 -52.75 6.38 -6.02
C ALA A 676 -53.27 7.78 -5.63
N GLY A 677 -52.88 8.80 -6.40
CA GLY A 677 -53.38 10.18 -6.24
C GLY A 677 -52.27 11.05 -5.66
N ASP A 678 -52.36 11.36 -4.36
CA ASP A 678 -51.31 12.03 -3.61
C ASP A 678 -50.46 11.06 -2.75
N SER A 679 -50.63 9.76 -2.98
CA SER A 679 -49.88 8.64 -2.41
C SER A 679 -49.34 7.71 -3.51
N VAL A 680 -48.39 6.85 -3.13
CA VAL A 680 -47.92 5.74 -3.98
C VAL A 680 -48.00 4.42 -3.25
N LYS A 681 -48.58 3.42 -3.93
CA LYS A 681 -48.62 2.04 -3.46
C LYS A 681 -47.30 1.35 -3.75
N VAL A 682 -46.76 0.64 -2.77
CA VAL A 682 -45.51 -0.11 -2.90
C VAL A 682 -45.78 -1.59 -2.74
N ALA A 683 -45.27 -2.41 -3.66
CA ALA A 683 -45.34 -3.86 -3.61
C ALA A 683 -43.99 -4.44 -4.04
N ALA A 684 -43.51 -5.50 -3.40
CA ALA A 684 -42.22 -6.09 -3.77
C ALA A 684 -42.23 -6.71 -5.17
N ALA A 685 -41.04 -6.80 -5.78
CA ALA A 685 -40.85 -7.53 -7.03
C ALA A 685 -40.66 -9.04 -6.77
N CYS A 686 -41.04 -9.89 -7.72
CA CYS A 686 -41.11 -11.33 -7.47
C CYS A 686 -39.81 -12.05 -7.10
N SER A 687 -38.67 -11.50 -7.50
CA SER A 687 -37.36 -12.04 -7.18
C SER A 687 -36.68 -11.35 -6.00
N GLN A 688 -37.36 -10.37 -5.38
CA GLN A 688 -36.86 -9.57 -4.27
C GLN A 688 -37.08 -10.33 -2.95
N PRO A 689 -36.01 -10.65 -2.20
CA PRO A 689 -36.16 -11.23 -0.87
C PRO A 689 -36.78 -10.22 0.10
N GLU A 690 -37.73 -10.71 0.90
CA GLU A 690 -38.46 -9.94 1.90
C GLU A 690 -38.43 -10.62 3.28
N CYS A 691 -38.40 -9.78 4.30
CA CYS A 691 -38.41 -10.12 5.73
C CYS A 691 -39.68 -9.61 6.44
N THR A 692 -40.75 -9.36 5.69
CA THR A 692 -42.04 -8.93 6.24
C THR A 692 -42.70 -10.13 6.93
N PHE A 693 -42.77 -10.10 8.25
CA PHE A 693 -43.38 -11.17 9.07
C PHE A 693 -44.60 -10.61 9.78
N ILE A 694 -45.71 -11.33 9.70
CA ILE A 694 -46.96 -11.01 10.39
C ILE A 694 -47.04 -11.94 11.59
N PRO A 695 -46.97 -11.45 12.83
CA PRO A 695 -47.13 -12.29 13.99
C PRO A 695 -48.53 -12.93 13.97
N ILE A 696 -48.59 -14.23 14.24
CA ILE A 696 -49.84 -14.97 14.34
C ILE A 696 -50.31 -14.86 15.79
N ASP A 697 -51.19 -13.89 16.04
CA ASP A 697 -51.89 -13.75 17.32
C ASP A 697 -53.39 -13.97 17.12
N ILE A 698 -53.99 -14.75 18.01
CA ILE A 698 -55.38 -15.17 17.93
C ILE A 698 -56.06 -14.98 19.28
N ASN A 699 -57.22 -14.34 19.26
CA ASN A 699 -58.02 -14.16 20.47
C ASN A 699 -58.61 -15.51 20.93
N GLN A 700 -59.03 -15.58 22.20
CA GLN A 700 -59.56 -16.82 22.77
C GLN A 700 -60.87 -17.30 22.12
N GLU A 701 -61.71 -16.41 21.61
CA GLU A 701 -63.00 -16.78 21.01
C GLU A 701 -62.80 -17.49 19.67
N ASP A 702 -61.95 -16.93 18.81
CA ASP A 702 -61.58 -17.50 17.53
C ASP A 702 -60.84 -18.83 17.69
N ALA A 703 -59.92 -18.88 18.66
CA ALA A 703 -59.21 -20.11 18.94
C ALA A 703 -60.16 -21.23 19.44
N ARG A 704 -61.16 -20.90 20.26
CA ARG A 704 -62.23 -21.85 20.64
C ARG A 704 -63.01 -22.34 19.43
N SER A 705 -63.32 -21.46 18.47
CA SER A 705 -64.01 -21.84 17.24
C SER A 705 -63.18 -22.81 16.40
N ILE A 706 -61.90 -22.51 16.18
CA ILE A 706 -60.98 -23.35 15.38
C ILE A 706 -60.77 -24.72 16.05
N VAL A 707 -60.55 -24.75 17.37
CA VAL A 707 -60.38 -26.02 18.10
C VAL A 707 -61.65 -26.85 18.06
N LYS A 708 -62.83 -26.23 18.20
CA LYS A 708 -64.11 -26.95 18.11
C LYS A 708 -64.27 -27.61 16.73
N GLU A 709 -63.97 -26.89 15.66
CA GLU A 709 -63.99 -27.43 14.30
C GLU A 709 -62.97 -28.58 14.13
N ALA A 710 -61.78 -28.46 14.72
CA ALA A 710 -60.77 -29.51 14.72
C ALA A 710 -61.17 -30.75 15.54
N VAL A 711 -61.94 -30.60 16.62
CA VAL A 711 -62.52 -31.74 17.37
C VAL A 711 -63.58 -32.46 16.54
N GLU A 712 -64.46 -31.71 15.87
CA GLU A 712 -65.50 -32.25 14.98
C GLU A 712 -64.93 -32.94 13.73
N PHE A 713 -63.68 -32.62 13.35
CA PHE A 713 -62.93 -33.36 12.32
C PHE A 713 -62.74 -34.83 12.71
N GLY A 714 -62.33 -35.13 13.95
CA GLY A 714 -62.18 -36.52 14.41
C GLY A 714 -61.13 -37.34 13.64
N CYS A 715 -60.04 -36.71 13.20
CA CYS A 715 -58.88 -37.39 12.62
C CYS A 715 -57.98 -38.01 13.71
N GLU A 716 -57.07 -38.93 13.34
CA GLU A 716 -56.25 -39.70 14.30
C GLU A 716 -55.48 -38.83 15.32
N ARG A 717 -54.95 -37.68 14.86
CA ARG A 717 -54.18 -36.70 15.64
C ARG A 717 -54.95 -35.41 15.98
N CYS A 718 -56.25 -35.39 15.73
CA CYS A 718 -57.08 -34.23 16.02
C CYS A 718 -57.29 -34.04 17.54
N PRO A 719 -57.50 -32.80 18.00
CA PRO A 719 -57.99 -32.50 19.35
C PRO A 719 -59.16 -33.40 19.75
N ARG A 720 -59.14 -33.97 20.96
CA ARG A 720 -60.24 -34.81 21.48
C ARG A 720 -61.15 -34.08 22.46
N GLU A 721 -60.64 -33.04 23.12
CA GLU A 721 -61.37 -32.27 24.13
C GLU A 721 -61.03 -30.77 24.03
N LEU A 722 -62.06 -29.92 24.03
CA LEU A 722 -61.89 -28.47 23.86
C LEU A 722 -61.14 -27.82 25.03
N ALA A 723 -61.48 -28.15 26.27
CA ALA A 723 -60.95 -27.45 27.45
C ALA A 723 -59.44 -27.63 27.64
N GLY A 724 -58.94 -28.88 27.51
CA GLY A 724 -57.51 -29.17 27.66
C GLY A 724 -56.63 -28.60 26.55
N GLU A 725 -57.19 -28.38 25.36
CA GLU A 725 -56.46 -27.84 24.20
C GLU A 725 -56.30 -26.32 24.29
N ILE A 726 -57.27 -25.62 24.88
CA ILE A 726 -57.16 -24.17 25.10
C ILE A 726 -56.05 -23.84 26.11
N GLU A 727 -55.85 -24.66 27.14
CA GLU A 727 -54.74 -24.42 28.10
C GLU A 727 -53.37 -24.69 27.46
N LYS A 728 -53.24 -25.80 26.71
CA LYS A 728 -52.02 -26.11 25.94
C LYS A 728 -51.68 -25.02 24.93
N MET A 729 -52.68 -24.45 24.28
CA MET A 729 -52.51 -23.32 23.38
C MET A 729 -51.93 -22.11 24.10
N ARG A 730 -52.44 -21.75 25.29
CA ARG A 730 -51.92 -20.62 26.05
C ARG A 730 -50.44 -20.82 26.38
N LEU A 731 -50.08 -22.00 26.87
CA LEU A 731 -48.69 -22.37 27.15
C LEU A 731 -47.81 -22.34 25.89
N THR A 732 -48.35 -22.80 24.77
CA THR A 732 -47.65 -22.80 23.48
C THR A 732 -47.40 -21.37 22.99
N ARG A 733 -48.41 -20.49 23.04
CA ARG A 733 -48.29 -19.08 22.66
C ARG A 733 -47.26 -18.34 23.51
N ASP A 734 -47.20 -18.64 24.81
CA ASP A 734 -46.27 -17.98 25.72
C ASP A 734 -44.80 -18.41 25.45
N ASN A 735 -44.58 -19.60 24.86
CA ASN A 735 -43.25 -20.20 24.65
C ASN A 735 -42.82 -20.36 23.17
N VAL A 736 -43.69 -20.05 22.20
CA VAL A 736 -43.43 -20.25 20.77
C VAL A 736 -43.83 -19.01 19.98
N GLU A 737 -42.89 -18.51 19.18
CA GLU A 737 -43.12 -17.42 18.24
C GLU A 737 -43.59 -17.98 16.90
N MET A 738 -44.67 -17.41 16.36
CA MET A 738 -45.28 -17.85 15.11
C MET A 738 -45.49 -16.65 14.18
N PHE A 739 -45.04 -16.79 12.94
CA PHE A 739 -45.12 -15.74 11.94
C PHE A 739 -45.68 -16.27 10.63
N ARG A 740 -46.49 -15.45 9.95
CA ARG A 740 -46.99 -15.69 8.60
C ARG A 740 -46.38 -14.68 7.63
N LYS A 741 -46.11 -15.12 6.41
CA LYS A 741 -45.71 -14.27 5.29
C LYS A 741 -46.56 -14.60 4.07
N PHE A 742 -47.08 -13.57 3.41
CA PHE A 742 -47.77 -13.68 2.13
C PHE A 742 -46.85 -13.16 1.04
N SER A 743 -46.70 -13.90 -0.06
CA SER A 743 -46.06 -13.41 -1.28
C SER A 743 -46.93 -13.73 -2.48
N PHE A 744 -47.01 -12.82 -3.45
CA PHE A 744 -47.83 -13.00 -4.65
C PHE A 744 -47.01 -12.79 -5.91
N CYS A 745 -46.89 -13.84 -6.72
CA CYS A 745 -46.10 -13.85 -7.95
C CYS A 745 -46.73 -14.69 -9.05
N ASP A 746 -46.76 -14.15 -10.27
CA ASP A 746 -47.24 -14.84 -11.46
C ASP A 746 -48.64 -15.47 -11.30
N GLY A 747 -49.53 -14.80 -10.56
CA GLY A 747 -50.88 -15.29 -10.28
C GLY A 747 -50.99 -16.29 -9.12
N ILE A 748 -49.87 -16.62 -8.48
CA ILE A 748 -49.78 -17.55 -7.35
C ILE A 748 -49.54 -16.78 -6.05
N THR A 749 -50.37 -17.03 -5.04
CA THR A 749 -50.10 -16.59 -3.66
C THR A 749 -49.40 -17.73 -2.89
N ASP A 750 -48.20 -17.50 -2.38
CA ASP A 750 -47.48 -18.40 -1.47
C ASP A 750 -47.62 -17.88 -0.04
N VAL A 751 -48.18 -18.73 0.83
CA VAL A 751 -48.39 -18.45 2.26
C VAL A 751 -47.39 -19.27 3.06
N GLU A 752 -46.37 -18.60 3.59
CA GLU A 752 -45.30 -19.21 4.36
C GLU A 752 -45.53 -19.00 5.86
N ILE A 753 -45.44 -20.07 6.64
CA ILE A 753 -45.56 -20.05 8.11
C ILE A 753 -44.21 -20.45 8.71
N PHE A 754 -43.80 -19.70 9.73
CA PHE A 754 -42.56 -19.88 10.47
C PHE A 754 -42.88 -20.06 11.95
N ILE A 755 -42.28 -21.07 12.57
CA ILE A 755 -42.46 -21.40 13.98
C ILE A 755 -41.09 -21.49 14.63
N ARG A 756 -40.90 -20.81 15.75
CA ARG A 756 -39.65 -20.81 16.52
C ARG A 756 -39.93 -20.93 18.02
N PRO A 757 -39.41 -21.95 18.72
CA PRO A 757 -39.44 -22.01 20.17
C PRO A 757 -38.60 -20.87 20.77
N LYS A 758 -39.06 -20.28 21.87
CA LYS A 758 -38.26 -19.31 22.63
C LYS A 758 -37.08 -20.00 23.30
N GLU A 759 -36.03 -19.23 23.61
CA GLU A 759 -34.81 -19.77 24.19
C GLU A 759 -35.09 -20.56 25.48
N GLY A 760 -34.65 -21.82 25.52
CA GLY A 760 -34.89 -22.74 26.64
C GLY A 760 -36.19 -23.54 26.59
N ALA A 761 -37.07 -23.34 25.60
CA ALA A 761 -38.30 -24.11 25.45
C ALA A 761 -38.10 -25.35 24.55
N GLU A 762 -38.30 -26.55 25.10
CA GLU A 762 -38.47 -27.78 24.30
C GLU A 762 -39.94 -27.97 23.93
N VAL A 763 -40.23 -28.07 22.64
CA VAL A 763 -41.60 -28.16 22.10
C VAL A 763 -41.76 -29.44 21.30
N LYS A 764 -42.52 -30.39 21.85
CA LYS A 764 -42.79 -31.70 21.24
C LYS A 764 -44.27 -31.89 20.95
N ASP A 765 -44.55 -32.67 19.91
CA ASP A 765 -45.90 -32.97 19.42
C ASP A 765 -46.71 -31.68 19.17
N PHE A 766 -46.24 -30.91 18.20
CA PHE A 766 -46.78 -29.62 17.84
C PHE A 766 -47.75 -29.73 16.66
N ARG A 767 -48.91 -29.08 16.77
CA ARG A 767 -49.89 -28.95 15.70
C ARG A 767 -50.09 -27.49 15.35
N PHE A 768 -50.08 -27.19 14.05
CA PHE A 768 -50.44 -25.89 13.53
C PHE A 768 -51.75 -26.00 12.76
N LEU A 769 -52.78 -25.24 13.17
CA LEU A 769 -54.07 -25.16 12.50
C LEU A 769 -54.20 -23.80 11.81
N GLU A 770 -54.40 -23.80 10.49
CA GLU A 770 -54.66 -22.61 9.68
C GLU A 770 -56.10 -22.66 9.20
N TYR A 771 -56.91 -21.68 9.62
CA TYR A 771 -58.29 -21.49 9.21
C TYR A 771 -58.40 -20.41 8.15
N ILE A 772 -59.00 -20.75 7.01
CA ILE A 772 -59.21 -19.86 5.87
C ILE A 772 -60.73 -19.71 5.65
N PRO A 773 -61.31 -18.51 5.82
CA PRO A 773 -62.74 -18.32 5.64
C PRO A 773 -63.24 -18.65 4.24
N LYS A 774 -64.45 -19.20 4.13
CA LYS A 774 -65.12 -19.50 2.84
C LYS A 774 -65.34 -18.27 1.95
N THR A 775 -65.43 -17.08 2.55
CA THR A 775 -65.49 -15.80 1.84
C THR A 775 -64.22 -15.49 1.06
N CYS A 776 -63.10 -16.14 1.42
CA CYS A 776 -61.82 -15.98 0.77
C CYS A 776 -61.56 -17.06 -0.28
N ILE A 777 -61.83 -18.32 0.09
CA ILE A 777 -61.62 -19.46 -0.78
C ILE A 777 -62.78 -20.44 -0.57
N GLY A 778 -63.53 -20.73 -1.63
CA GLY A 778 -64.70 -21.62 -1.55
C GLY A 778 -64.32 -23.07 -1.24
N ASP A 779 -63.45 -23.66 -2.06
CA ASP A 779 -62.87 -24.99 -1.86
C ASP A 779 -61.35 -24.93 -2.05
N LEU A 780 -60.58 -25.12 -0.98
CA LEU A 780 -59.12 -24.99 -1.01
C LEU A 780 -58.47 -25.89 -2.06
N ASN A 781 -58.95 -27.12 -2.24
CA ASN A 781 -58.35 -28.06 -3.20
C ASN A 781 -58.44 -27.55 -4.64
N SER A 782 -59.48 -26.78 -4.96
CA SER A 782 -59.66 -26.16 -6.28
C SER A 782 -58.70 -24.98 -6.52
N TYR A 783 -58.14 -24.40 -5.45
CA TYR A 783 -57.23 -23.25 -5.52
C TYR A 783 -55.77 -23.62 -5.26
N LEU A 784 -55.46 -24.83 -4.75
CA LEU A 784 -54.07 -25.24 -4.51
C LEU A 784 -53.28 -25.32 -5.82
N ALA A 785 -52.14 -24.62 -5.87
CA ALA A 785 -51.20 -24.68 -7.00
C ALA A 785 -50.38 -25.97 -7.00
N GLU A 786 -50.12 -26.52 -5.81
CA GLU A 786 -49.41 -27.77 -5.59
C GLU A 786 -49.92 -28.46 -4.32
N ASN A 787 -49.67 -29.77 -4.19
CA ASN A 787 -49.99 -30.50 -2.96
C ASN A 787 -49.18 -29.95 -1.79
N ILE A 788 -49.84 -29.72 -0.64
CA ILE A 788 -49.19 -29.26 0.57
C ILE A 788 -48.20 -30.33 1.07
N LYS A 789 -46.97 -29.91 1.38
CA LYS A 789 -45.91 -30.82 1.83
C LYS A 789 -45.94 -31.00 3.35
N GLY A 790 -45.61 -32.21 3.81
CA GLY A 790 -45.49 -32.57 5.24
C GLY A 790 -46.59 -33.53 5.71
N ASP A 791 -46.65 -33.75 7.02
CA ASP A 791 -47.75 -34.47 7.67
C ASP A 791 -48.92 -33.49 7.86
N VAL A 792 -49.85 -33.52 6.89
CA VAL A 792 -50.92 -32.51 6.75
C VAL A 792 -52.28 -33.18 6.60
N THR A 793 -53.27 -32.65 7.32
CA THR A 793 -54.67 -33.06 7.17
C THR A 793 -55.53 -31.83 6.83
N ILE A 794 -56.44 -31.94 5.87
CA ILE A 794 -57.30 -30.84 5.38
C ILE A 794 -58.78 -31.23 5.53
N ARG A 795 -59.62 -30.38 6.13
CA ARG A 795 -61.10 -30.54 6.15
C ARG A 795 -61.82 -29.22 6.40
N GLY A 796 -63.07 -29.11 5.93
CA GLY A 796 -63.95 -27.99 6.26
C GLY A 796 -63.59 -26.72 5.47
N ASP A 797 -64.29 -25.62 5.75
CA ASP A 797 -64.05 -24.32 5.12
C ASP A 797 -62.71 -23.77 5.60
N PRO A 798 -61.73 -23.61 4.71
CA PRO A 798 -60.56 -24.46 4.75
C PRO A 798 -59.75 -24.44 6.05
N LEU A 799 -59.83 -25.54 6.81
CA LEU A 799 -58.93 -25.81 7.94
C LEU A 799 -57.80 -26.75 7.49
N ILE A 800 -56.56 -26.25 7.55
CA ILE A 800 -55.34 -27.02 7.28
C ILE A 800 -54.64 -27.30 8.61
N MET A 801 -54.29 -28.56 8.87
CA MET A 801 -53.58 -28.95 10.08
C MET A 801 -52.26 -29.62 9.74
N TRP A 802 -51.14 -29.03 10.17
CA TRP A 802 -49.81 -29.64 10.13
C TRP A 802 -49.47 -30.26 11.47
N HIS A 803 -48.73 -31.37 11.45
CA HIS A 803 -48.21 -32.03 12.63
C HIS A 803 -46.68 -32.15 12.58
N PHE A 804 -46.03 -31.95 13.73
CA PHE A 804 -44.58 -32.09 13.91
C PHE A 804 -44.27 -32.80 15.23
N ASP A 805 -43.48 -33.87 15.17
CA ASP A 805 -43.03 -34.58 16.39
C ASP A 805 -42.14 -33.69 17.28
N ASP A 806 -41.28 -32.87 16.68
CA ASP A 806 -40.35 -31.94 17.35
C ASP A 806 -40.08 -30.70 16.47
N ILE A 807 -40.12 -29.52 17.07
CA ILE A 807 -39.86 -28.24 16.41
C ILE A 807 -38.36 -27.88 16.39
N GLY A 808 -37.53 -28.40 17.31
CA GLY A 808 -36.08 -28.12 17.39
C GLY A 808 -35.78 -26.61 17.44
N GLU A 809 -34.85 -26.13 16.60
CA GLU A 809 -34.52 -24.69 16.47
C GLU A 809 -35.55 -23.88 15.65
N GLY A 810 -36.56 -24.53 15.08
CA GLY A 810 -37.65 -23.92 14.31
C GLY A 810 -38.08 -24.69 13.05
N LYS A 811 -39.29 -24.40 12.56
CA LYS A 811 -39.86 -25.00 11.33
C LYS A 811 -40.40 -23.94 10.37
N LYS A 812 -40.28 -24.23 9.07
CA LYS A 812 -40.88 -23.47 7.98
C LYS A 812 -41.71 -24.41 7.10
N PHE A 813 -42.95 -24.03 6.82
CA PHE A 813 -43.85 -24.74 5.92
C PHE A 813 -44.75 -23.76 5.19
N SER A 814 -45.36 -24.17 4.08
CA SER A 814 -46.17 -23.28 3.25
C SER A 814 -47.21 -24.02 2.43
N TYR A 815 -48.15 -23.25 1.88
CA TYR A 815 -49.10 -23.69 0.87
C TYR A 815 -49.27 -22.60 -0.20
N LYS A 816 -49.54 -23.02 -1.45
CA LYS A 816 -49.65 -22.12 -2.60
C LYS A 816 -51.02 -22.15 -3.24
N LEU A 817 -51.51 -20.99 -3.62
CA LEU A 817 -52.84 -20.78 -4.18
C LEU A 817 -52.76 -20.15 -5.57
N ASN A 818 -53.47 -20.70 -6.55
CA ASN A 818 -53.70 -20.13 -7.89
C ASN A 818 -54.75 -19.00 -7.86
N ALA A 819 -54.68 -18.13 -6.85
CA ALA A 819 -55.51 -16.94 -6.76
C ALA A 819 -54.79 -15.85 -5.97
N SER A 820 -55.16 -14.60 -6.24
CA SER A 820 -54.75 -13.46 -5.43
C SER A 820 -55.68 -13.33 -4.21
N LEU A 821 -55.11 -13.27 -3.01
CA LEU A 821 -55.87 -13.00 -1.79
C LEU A 821 -56.09 -11.50 -1.61
N SER A 822 -57.35 -11.11 -1.38
CA SER A 822 -57.71 -9.74 -1.01
C SER A 822 -57.21 -9.39 0.39
N GLU A 823 -57.24 -8.10 0.73
CA GLU A 823 -56.82 -7.59 2.03
C GLU A 823 -57.65 -8.14 3.19
N ASP A 824 -58.97 -8.09 3.03
CA ASP A 824 -59.91 -8.67 3.98
C ASP A 824 -59.60 -10.15 4.22
N CYS A 825 -59.12 -10.84 3.18
CA CYS A 825 -58.77 -12.24 3.28
C CYS A 825 -57.44 -12.52 3.98
N LYS A 826 -56.40 -11.74 3.70
CA LYS A 826 -55.13 -11.87 4.44
C LYS A 826 -55.30 -11.61 5.94
N GLN A 827 -56.22 -10.70 6.30
CA GLN A 827 -56.57 -10.40 7.69
C GLN A 827 -57.47 -11.48 8.32
N ALA A 828 -58.38 -12.06 7.53
CA ALA A 828 -59.34 -13.03 8.05
C ALA A 828 -58.78 -14.46 8.18
N ILE A 829 -57.61 -14.76 7.57
CA ILE A 829 -56.91 -16.04 7.77
C ILE A 829 -56.30 -16.09 9.17
N LYS A 830 -56.68 -17.11 9.94
CA LYS A 830 -56.29 -17.29 11.34
C LYS A 830 -55.41 -18.51 11.50
N GLY A 831 -54.42 -18.42 12.37
CA GLY A 831 -53.47 -19.49 12.65
C GLY A 831 -53.44 -19.80 14.14
N LEU A 832 -53.25 -21.07 14.49
CA LEU A 832 -53.28 -21.55 15.86
C LEU A 832 -52.23 -22.65 16.05
N GLY A 833 -51.25 -22.42 16.93
CA GLY A 833 -50.27 -23.42 17.34
C GLY A 833 -50.63 -24.07 18.67
N VAL A 834 -50.54 -25.40 18.76
CA VAL A 834 -50.78 -26.15 20.00
C VAL A 834 -49.76 -27.28 20.15
N ALA A 835 -49.02 -27.30 21.25
CA ALA A 835 -48.07 -28.35 21.61
C ALA A 835 -48.59 -29.22 22.77
N GLN A 836 -48.27 -30.51 22.78
CA GLN A 836 -48.63 -31.40 23.89
C GLN A 836 -47.67 -31.31 25.08
N PHE A 837 -46.38 -31.01 24.85
CA PHE A 837 -45.36 -30.86 25.89
C PHE A 837 -44.55 -29.57 25.69
N VAL A 838 -44.54 -28.72 26.72
CA VAL A 838 -43.65 -27.54 26.85
C VAL A 838 -43.05 -27.63 28.25
N GLU A 839 -41.76 -27.96 28.39
CA GLU A 839 -41.08 -27.87 29.68
C GLU A 839 -40.71 -26.41 29.97
N GLU A 840 -41.40 -25.78 30.92
CA GLU A 840 -40.88 -24.58 31.57
C GLU A 840 -39.71 -24.99 32.46
N GLN A 841 -38.48 -24.74 31.99
CA GLN A 841 -37.33 -24.69 32.89
C GLN A 841 -37.51 -23.50 33.83
N LYS A 842 -38.16 -23.75 34.96
CA LYS A 842 -38.20 -22.86 36.12
C LYS A 842 -36.77 -22.53 36.53
N GLY A 843 -36.32 -21.35 36.11
CA GLY A 843 -35.19 -20.59 36.66
C GLY A 843 -33.91 -21.38 36.91
N ARG A 844 -32.98 -21.34 35.94
CA ARG A 844 -31.56 -21.24 36.31
C ARG A 844 -31.22 -19.75 36.34
N TYR A 845 -31.42 -19.15 37.52
CA TYR A 845 -30.66 -17.98 37.92
C TYR A 845 -29.19 -18.22 37.58
N ASP A 846 -28.52 -17.19 37.03
CA ASP A 846 -27.07 -17.06 36.86
C ASP A 846 -26.26 -18.04 37.71
N ALA A 847 -26.04 -19.24 37.19
CA ALA A 847 -24.99 -20.09 37.71
C ALA A 847 -23.74 -19.64 36.98
N ALA A 848 -22.81 -19.05 37.72
CA ALA A 848 -21.51 -18.67 37.21
C ALA A 848 -20.93 -19.81 36.35
N ASN A 849 -20.50 -19.48 35.14
CA ASN A 849 -19.88 -20.41 34.21
C ASN A 849 -18.72 -21.16 34.90
N THR A 850 -18.62 -22.48 34.72
CA THR A 850 -17.58 -23.28 35.36
C THR A 850 -16.41 -23.54 34.39
N PRO A 851 -15.15 -23.64 34.88
CA PRO A 851 -14.03 -23.82 33.96
C PRO A 851 -14.06 -25.17 33.24
N PRO A 852 -13.71 -25.21 31.93
CA PRO A 852 -13.57 -26.46 31.21
C PRO A 852 -12.44 -27.28 31.81
N LYS A 853 -12.51 -28.61 31.71
CA LYS A 853 -11.45 -29.53 32.14
C LYS A 853 -10.89 -30.26 30.93
N ILE A 854 -9.57 -30.23 30.77
CA ILE A 854 -8.86 -31.05 29.77
C ILE A 854 -7.76 -31.85 30.47
N SER A 855 -7.71 -33.16 30.26
CA SER A 855 -6.70 -34.04 30.88
C SER A 855 -6.53 -35.36 30.13
N GLY A 856 -5.44 -36.10 30.44
CA GLY A 856 -5.24 -37.45 29.90
C GLY A 856 -4.77 -37.52 28.44
N LEU A 857 -4.15 -36.47 27.90
CA LEU A 857 -3.56 -36.50 26.56
C LEU A 857 -2.40 -37.52 26.50
N PRO A 858 -2.39 -38.47 25.54
CA PRO A 858 -1.37 -39.51 25.47
C PRO A 858 -0.06 -39.01 24.86
N ASP A 859 1.06 -39.41 25.46
CA ASP A 859 2.40 -39.21 24.91
C ASP A 859 2.60 -40.00 23.60
N ARG A 860 3.42 -39.47 22.68
CA ARG A 860 3.59 -40.00 21.31
C ARG A 860 5.04 -40.08 20.91
N SER A 861 5.45 -41.24 20.38
CA SER A 861 6.76 -41.44 19.77
C SER A 861 6.67 -41.36 18.24
N LEU A 862 7.48 -40.49 17.63
CA LEU A 862 7.50 -40.19 16.20
C LEU A 862 8.88 -40.53 15.61
N THR A 863 8.90 -41.29 14.51
CA THR A 863 10.16 -41.66 13.83
C THR A 863 10.31 -40.95 12.49
N GLY A 864 11.50 -40.40 12.24
CA GLY A 864 11.87 -39.78 10.97
C GLY A 864 11.37 -38.34 10.80
N ALA A 865 12.19 -37.52 10.14
CA ALA A 865 11.92 -36.11 9.86
C ALA A 865 10.84 -35.95 8.76
N ARG A 866 9.57 -35.96 9.17
CA ARG A 866 8.39 -35.79 8.30
C ARG A 866 7.21 -35.21 9.09
N LEU A 867 6.15 -34.82 8.37
CA LEU A 867 4.86 -34.49 8.96
C LEU A 867 4.11 -35.77 9.36
N HIS A 868 3.81 -35.90 10.65
CA HIS A 868 2.96 -36.96 11.20
C HIS A 868 1.57 -36.39 11.46
N ARG A 869 0.57 -36.95 10.77
CA ARG A 869 -0.84 -36.51 10.88
C ARG A 869 -1.58 -37.31 11.95
N ASN A 870 -2.57 -36.70 12.58
CA ASN A 870 -3.43 -37.30 13.61
C ASN A 870 -2.65 -37.84 14.82
N VAL A 871 -1.59 -37.15 15.24
CA VAL A 871 -0.81 -37.49 16.45
C VAL A 871 -1.73 -37.58 17.67
N ILE A 872 -2.67 -36.62 17.76
CA ILE A 872 -3.90 -36.75 18.54
C ILE A 872 -5.08 -36.67 17.56
N GLU A 873 -5.90 -37.72 17.51
CA GLU A 873 -6.98 -37.85 16.52
C GLU A 873 -8.27 -37.12 16.93
N ASN A 874 -8.53 -36.98 18.23
CA ASN A 874 -9.75 -36.34 18.72
C ASN A 874 -9.56 -35.73 20.11
N LEU A 875 -9.35 -34.42 20.15
CA LEU A 875 -9.21 -33.62 21.37
C LEU A 875 -10.49 -33.61 22.21
N TRP A 876 -11.66 -33.72 21.60
CA TRP A 876 -12.95 -33.71 22.29
C TRP A 876 -13.14 -34.88 23.26
N LYS A 877 -12.35 -35.96 23.11
CA LYS A 877 -12.36 -37.09 24.06
C LYS A 877 -11.67 -36.78 25.39
N TYR A 878 -10.88 -35.72 25.42
CA TYR A 878 -10.00 -35.37 26.54
C TYR A 878 -10.46 -34.11 27.25
N ALA A 879 -11.55 -33.49 26.81
CA ALA A 879 -12.10 -32.28 27.37
C ALA A 879 -13.58 -32.43 27.72
N GLU A 880 -13.97 -31.85 28.84
CA GLU A 880 -15.34 -31.83 29.37
C GLU A 880 -15.63 -30.44 29.95
N ASP A 881 -16.88 -30.00 29.83
CA ASP A 881 -17.38 -28.80 30.47
C ASP A 881 -18.87 -28.97 30.76
N ALA A 882 -19.36 -28.38 31.86
CA ALA A 882 -20.74 -28.60 32.31
C ALA A 882 -21.75 -27.78 31.51
N GLU A 883 -21.32 -26.63 30.98
CA GLU A 883 -22.15 -25.68 30.24
C GLU A 883 -21.89 -25.77 28.72
N THR A 884 -20.66 -26.08 28.31
CA THR A 884 -20.21 -26.04 26.92
C THR A 884 -19.90 -27.43 26.37
N ASN A 885 -20.55 -27.82 25.26
CA ASN A 885 -20.24 -29.09 24.60
C ASN A 885 -18.75 -29.13 24.15
N PRO A 886 -18.00 -30.23 24.35
CA PRO A 886 -16.58 -30.32 23.96
C PRO A 886 -16.26 -30.02 22.49
N LYS A 887 -17.25 -30.14 21.59
CA LYS A 887 -17.16 -29.73 20.17
C LYS A 887 -17.13 -28.21 19.98
N ASN A 888 -17.72 -27.48 20.90
CA ASN A 888 -17.88 -26.03 20.90
C ASN A 888 -16.77 -25.31 21.68
N LEU A 889 -15.97 -26.04 22.48
CA LEU A 889 -14.76 -25.51 23.11
C LEU A 889 -13.70 -25.14 22.06
N VAL A 890 -12.93 -24.08 22.31
CA VAL A 890 -11.83 -23.61 21.46
C VAL A 890 -10.52 -24.22 21.94
N TYR A 891 -9.81 -24.93 21.07
CA TYR A 891 -8.52 -25.55 21.39
C TYR A 891 -7.35 -24.78 20.79
N SER A 892 -6.33 -24.50 21.60
CA SER A 892 -5.09 -23.85 21.15
C SER A 892 -3.84 -24.51 21.75
N ILE A 893 -2.69 -24.41 21.08
CA ILE A 893 -1.40 -24.83 21.65
C ILE A 893 -0.74 -23.59 22.24
N THR A 894 -0.54 -23.56 23.56
CA THR A 894 0.00 -22.40 24.28
C THR A 894 1.52 -22.48 24.44
N VAL A 895 2.07 -23.68 24.60
CA VAL A 895 3.50 -23.91 24.82
C VAL A 895 3.98 -25.16 24.08
N GLN A 896 5.14 -25.06 23.43
CA GLN A 896 5.92 -26.20 22.94
C GLN A 896 7.36 -26.00 23.41
N THR A 897 7.95 -26.97 24.11
CA THR A 897 9.28 -26.76 24.71
C THR A 897 10.42 -26.77 23.69
N LYS A 898 10.27 -27.51 22.57
CA LYS A 898 11.27 -27.62 21.50
C LYS A 898 10.62 -27.62 20.10
N PRO A 899 10.08 -26.49 19.61
CA PRO A 899 9.45 -26.39 18.28
C PRO A 899 10.41 -26.59 17.09
N GLU A 900 11.71 -26.50 17.33
CA GLU A 900 12.79 -26.86 16.41
C GLU A 900 13.01 -28.37 16.27
N LEU A 901 12.57 -29.16 17.26
CA LEU A 901 12.59 -30.62 17.21
C LEU A 901 11.30 -31.15 16.56
N ALA A 902 10.15 -30.77 17.10
CA ALA A 902 8.83 -31.12 16.58
C ALA A 902 7.84 -29.94 16.73
N ASP A 903 7.23 -29.50 15.62
CA ASP A 903 6.27 -28.39 15.57
C ASP A 903 4.85 -28.94 15.39
N CYS A 904 4.06 -28.92 16.45
CA CYS A 904 2.69 -29.41 16.49
C CYS A 904 1.65 -28.31 16.26
N ARG A 905 0.57 -28.62 15.55
CA ARG A 905 -0.52 -27.70 15.20
C ARG A 905 -1.88 -28.37 15.31
N ILE A 906 -2.88 -27.61 15.76
CA ILE A 906 -4.27 -28.06 15.81
C ILE A 906 -4.93 -27.85 14.46
N LYS A 907 -5.69 -28.85 13.99
CA LYS A 907 -6.47 -28.82 12.76
C LYS A 907 -7.94 -29.12 13.03
N ASP A 908 -8.82 -28.33 12.41
CA ASP A 908 -10.28 -28.43 12.51
C ASP A 908 -10.82 -28.43 13.95
N ASN A 909 -10.12 -27.74 14.86
CA ASN A 909 -10.45 -27.68 16.29
C ASN A 909 -10.64 -29.06 16.97
N LYS A 910 -10.00 -30.11 16.43
CA LYS A 910 -10.22 -31.51 16.78
C LYS A 910 -8.94 -32.36 16.81
N ARG A 911 -8.00 -32.13 15.90
CA ARG A 911 -6.82 -32.99 15.68
C ARG A 911 -5.53 -32.25 15.95
N ILE A 912 -4.48 -32.96 16.36
CA ILE A 912 -3.10 -32.42 16.42
C ILE A 912 -2.24 -33.15 15.40
N ASP A 913 -1.61 -32.39 14.50
CA ASP A 913 -0.57 -32.85 13.58
C ASP A 913 0.79 -32.33 14.06
N CYS A 914 1.87 -33.12 13.95
CA CYS A 914 3.21 -32.69 14.34
C CYS A 914 4.24 -32.92 13.23
N GLU A 915 5.04 -31.90 12.93
CA GLU A 915 6.14 -31.99 11.97
C GLU A 915 7.48 -32.14 12.70
N VAL A 916 8.14 -33.29 12.53
CA VAL A 916 9.48 -33.53 13.07
C VAL A 916 10.51 -32.88 12.15
N LYS A 917 11.23 -31.87 12.67
CA LYS A 917 12.20 -31.07 11.92
C LYS A 917 13.64 -31.56 12.11
N GLN A 918 13.94 -32.20 13.23
CA GLN A 918 15.25 -32.78 13.52
C GLN A 918 15.09 -34.25 13.92
N ASN A 919 15.87 -35.14 13.31
CA ASN A 919 15.86 -36.56 13.61
C ASN A 919 16.81 -36.86 14.78
N ALA A 920 16.53 -36.30 15.95
CA ALA A 920 17.35 -36.38 17.16
C ALA A 920 16.58 -37.10 18.27
N GLN A 921 17.27 -37.90 19.09
CA GLN A 921 16.67 -38.65 20.19
C GLN A 921 16.36 -37.73 21.38
N GLU A 922 15.30 -36.94 21.25
CA GLU A 922 14.89 -35.94 22.22
C GLU A 922 13.37 -35.86 22.35
N THR A 923 12.91 -35.19 23.41
CA THR A 923 11.47 -35.04 23.72
C THR A 923 11.07 -33.56 23.69
N SER A 924 9.92 -33.25 23.07
CA SER A 924 9.25 -31.95 23.09
C SER A 924 7.91 -32.06 23.82
N ARG A 925 7.69 -31.27 24.86
CA ARG A 925 6.41 -31.20 25.58
C ARG A 925 5.51 -30.16 24.91
N VAL A 926 4.30 -30.57 24.55
CA VAL A 926 3.27 -29.75 23.92
C VAL A 926 2.14 -29.53 24.91
N THR A 927 1.75 -28.28 25.14
CA THR A 927 0.66 -27.88 26.04
C THR A 927 -0.51 -27.33 25.26
N VAL A 928 -1.66 -27.97 25.43
CA VAL A 928 -2.94 -27.68 24.77
C VAL A 928 -3.86 -27.01 25.78
N GLN A 929 -4.52 -25.93 25.38
CA GLN A 929 -5.55 -25.23 26.14
C GLN A 929 -6.93 -25.51 25.52
N ALA A 930 -7.93 -25.79 26.35
CA ALA A 930 -9.34 -25.76 26.00
C ALA A 930 -9.99 -24.54 26.67
N ASP A 931 -10.80 -23.81 25.93
CA ASP A 931 -11.35 -22.49 26.30
C ASP A 931 -12.85 -22.46 25.92
N ASP A 932 -13.71 -22.06 26.86
CA ASP A 932 -15.16 -21.91 26.69
C ASP A 932 -15.57 -20.45 26.36
N LEU A 933 -14.59 -19.59 26.08
CA LEU A 933 -14.64 -18.14 25.86
C LEU A 933 -14.61 -17.27 27.13
N GLU A 934 -14.60 -17.87 28.32
CA GLU A 934 -14.53 -17.14 29.60
C GLU A 934 -13.46 -17.72 30.54
N PHE A 935 -13.38 -19.03 30.64
CA PHE A 935 -12.41 -19.81 31.40
C PHE A 935 -11.65 -20.78 30.50
N SER A 936 -10.52 -21.25 31.00
CA SER A 936 -9.71 -22.20 30.25
C SER A 936 -8.95 -23.16 31.15
N SER A 937 -8.68 -24.35 30.62
CA SER A 937 -7.82 -25.36 31.23
C SER A 937 -6.76 -25.83 30.25
N THR A 938 -5.65 -26.33 30.77
CA THR A 938 -4.53 -26.83 29.96
C THR A 938 -4.15 -28.26 30.31
N ALA A 939 -3.72 -29.01 29.31
CA ALA A 939 -3.13 -30.35 29.45
C ALA A 939 -1.89 -30.45 28.56
N SER A 940 -0.89 -31.20 28.99
CA SER A 940 0.33 -31.42 28.22
C SER A 940 0.51 -32.89 27.84
N PHE A 941 1.15 -33.14 26.70
CA PHE A 941 1.67 -34.44 26.30
C PHE A 941 3.08 -34.28 25.73
N ASN A 942 3.87 -35.35 25.76
CA ASN A 942 5.22 -35.40 25.24
C ASN A 942 5.24 -36.00 23.83
N VAL A 943 6.00 -35.38 22.94
CA VAL A 943 6.37 -35.89 21.63
C VAL A 943 7.83 -36.32 21.68
N GLU A 944 8.06 -37.62 21.67
CA GLU A 944 9.39 -38.23 21.64
C GLU A 944 9.79 -38.47 20.18
N VAL A 945 10.96 -37.99 19.77
CA VAL A 945 11.47 -38.25 18.42
C VAL A 945 12.51 -39.36 18.49
N ALA A 946 12.31 -40.43 17.72
CA ALA A 946 13.25 -41.54 17.60
C ALA A 946 13.98 -41.49 16.24
N PRO A 947 15.32 -41.64 16.21
CA PRO A 947 16.08 -41.62 14.97
C PRO A 947 15.77 -42.87 14.12
N SER A 948 15.53 -42.65 12.82
CA SER A 948 15.41 -43.75 11.84
C SER A 948 16.79 -44.05 11.23
N CYS A 949 17.51 -45.02 11.78
CA CYS A 949 18.83 -45.41 11.28
C CYS A 949 18.73 -46.41 10.12
N LYS A 950 19.47 -46.16 9.04
CA LYS A 950 19.60 -47.08 7.90
C LYS A 950 20.82 -47.97 8.13
N LYS A 951 20.59 -49.29 8.21
CA LYS A 951 21.65 -50.30 8.36
C LYS A 951 22.61 -50.30 7.16
N LYS A 952 23.89 -50.62 7.38
CA LYS A 952 24.99 -50.68 6.40
C LYS A 952 25.10 -49.42 5.53
N ALA A 953 25.09 -48.23 6.15
CA ALA A 953 25.07 -46.97 5.42
C ALA A 953 26.44 -46.59 4.84
N LYS A 954 27.54 -46.84 5.57
CA LYS A 954 28.90 -46.48 5.14
C LYS A 954 29.94 -47.44 5.75
N LYS A 955 31.03 -47.72 5.02
CA LYS A 955 32.25 -48.33 5.57
C LYS A 955 33.08 -47.27 6.30
N SER A 956 33.63 -47.61 7.46
CA SER A 956 34.46 -46.70 8.26
C SER A 956 35.61 -47.45 8.92
N CYS A 957 36.75 -46.77 9.08
CA CYS A 957 37.89 -47.28 9.82
C CYS A 957 37.66 -47.16 11.33
N ILE A 958 37.87 -48.25 12.07
CA ILE A 958 37.83 -48.29 13.54
C ILE A 958 39.14 -48.96 13.99
N GLY A 959 40.15 -48.15 14.29
CA GLY A 959 41.52 -48.64 14.43
C GLY A 959 42.10 -49.02 13.06
N ASN A 960 42.75 -50.18 12.96
CA ASN A 960 43.25 -50.73 11.68
C ASN A 960 42.28 -51.72 11.03
N GLU A 961 40.98 -51.60 11.33
CA GLU A 961 39.92 -52.48 10.81
C GLU A 961 38.86 -51.67 10.06
N ILE A 962 38.29 -52.23 9.00
CA ILE A 962 37.17 -51.67 8.26
C ILE A 962 35.88 -52.36 8.72
N ALA A 963 34.89 -51.57 9.15
CA ALA A 963 33.57 -52.06 9.55
C ALA A 963 32.43 -51.29 8.87
N TRP A 964 31.27 -51.92 8.72
CA TRP A 964 30.04 -51.20 8.38
C TRP A 964 29.60 -50.33 9.56
N THR A 965 29.17 -49.12 9.28
CA THR A 965 28.52 -48.21 10.22
C THR A 965 27.13 -47.88 9.69
N ASP A 966 26.14 -47.86 10.59
CA ASP A 966 24.81 -47.42 10.24
C ASP A 966 24.77 -45.90 10.00
N SER A 967 23.64 -45.37 9.52
CA SER A 967 23.52 -43.92 9.25
C SER A 967 23.52 -43.05 10.52
N CYS A 968 23.60 -43.66 11.70
CA CYS A 968 23.63 -43.02 13.00
C CYS A 968 25.00 -43.13 13.69
N GLY A 969 25.96 -43.82 13.05
CA GLY A 969 27.35 -43.92 13.50
C GLY A 969 27.63 -45.10 14.42
N GLU A 970 26.68 -46.03 14.61
CA GLU A 970 26.95 -47.27 15.36
C GLU A 970 27.61 -48.32 14.47
N GLN A 971 28.62 -48.98 15.03
CA GLN A 971 29.37 -50.04 14.38
C GLN A 971 28.50 -51.28 14.21
N GLU A 972 28.41 -51.76 12.98
CA GLU A 972 27.79 -53.03 12.62
C GLU A 972 28.88 -54.08 12.28
N GLU A 973 28.63 -54.92 11.29
CA GLU A 973 29.47 -56.05 10.89
C GLU A 973 30.88 -55.61 10.46
N LYS A 974 31.91 -56.23 11.06
CA LYS A 974 33.32 -56.06 10.66
C LYS A 974 33.55 -56.68 9.28
N ILE A 975 34.32 -55.99 8.43
CA ILE A 975 34.59 -56.39 7.05
C ILE A 975 35.97 -57.03 6.96
N GLU A 976 37.04 -56.28 7.27
CA GLU A 976 38.44 -56.73 7.13
C GLU A 976 39.38 -55.97 8.06
N VAL A 977 40.59 -56.50 8.28
CA VAL A 977 41.67 -55.92 9.11
C VAL A 977 42.86 -55.64 8.18
N CYS A 978 43.40 -54.42 8.19
CA CYS A 978 44.53 -54.01 7.36
C CYS A 978 45.85 -54.65 7.84
N GLU A 979 46.72 -55.04 6.91
CA GLU A 979 48.01 -55.71 7.19
C GLU A 979 49.03 -54.76 7.84
N ASP A 980 50.14 -55.29 8.37
CA ASP A 980 51.09 -54.54 9.23
C ASP A 980 51.79 -53.33 8.56
N ASP A 981 51.78 -53.25 7.23
CA ASP A 981 52.32 -52.16 6.42
C ASP A 981 51.26 -51.22 5.81
N GLU A 982 49.98 -51.48 6.11
CA GLU A 982 48.83 -50.69 5.67
C GLU A 982 48.14 -50.01 6.87
N ILE A 983 47.68 -48.78 6.66
CA ILE A 983 46.83 -48.06 7.61
C ILE A 983 45.43 -47.91 7.03
N CYS A 984 44.41 -48.13 7.86
CA CYS A 984 43.03 -47.87 7.46
C CYS A 984 42.79 -46.35 7.37
N GLU A 985 42.58 -45.83 6.16
CA GLU A 985 42.21 -44.43 5.91
C GLU A 985 40.93 -44.37 5.05
N ASP A 986 39.97 -43.53 5.45
CA ASP A 986 38.67 -43.35 4.78
C ASP A 986 37.81 -44.60 4.48
N GLY A 987 38.11 -45.73 5.11
CA GLY A 987 37.38 -47.00 4.96
C GLY A 987 38.02 -47.99 3.99
N GLU A 988 39.29 -47.77 3.64
CA GLU A 988 40.15 -48.62 2.82
C GLU A 988 41.54 -48.75 3.47
N CYS A 989 42.29 -49.82 3.17
CA CYS A 989 43.66 -50.02 3.66
C CYS A 989 44.67 -49.41 2.67
N GLU A 990 45.54 -48.51 3.13
CA GLU A 990 46.56 -47.85 2.29
C GLU A 990 48.00 -48.03 2.83
N GLU A 991 48.97 -48.30 1.94
CA GLU A 991 50.40 -48.46 2.28
C GLU A 991 51.07 -47.14 2.71
N VAL A 992 51.87 -47.18 3.79
CA VAL A 992 52.56 -46.00 4.34
C VAL A 992 53.85 -45.67 3.57
N CYS A 993 53.92 -44.52 2.89
CA CYS A 993 55.09 -44.09 2.09
C CYS A 993 55.90 -42.95 2.75
N THR A 994 57.19 -43.18 3.07
CA THR A 994 58.12 -42.14 3.56
C THR A 994 59.31 -41.95 2.62
N GLU A 995 59.42 -40.87 1.84
CA GLU A 995 60.69 -40.55 1.15
C GLU A 995 61.02 -39.06 0.94
N ASN A 996 62.32 -38.75 1.08
CA ASN A 996 62.98 -37.49 0.77
C ASN A 996 63.03 -37.22 -0.76
N ALA A 997 63.05 -35.95 -1.16
CA ALA A 997 63.01 -35.55 -2.57
C ALA A 997 64.34 -35.82 -3.31
N LYS A 998 64.30 -36.51 -4.46
CA LYS A 998 65.44 -36.75 -5.37
C LYS A 998 65.48 -35.73 -6.51
N LYS A 999 66.67 -35.41 -7.04
CA LYS A 999 66.85 -34.49 -8.19
C LYS A 999 67.01 -35.27 -9.48
N GLU A 1000 66.20 -34.98 -10.48
CA GLU A 1000 66.12 -35.77 -11.70
C GLU A 1000 66.11 -34.88 -12.96
N CYS A 1001 66.82 -35.29 -14.01
CA CYS A 1001 66.91 -34.52 -15.26
C CYS A 1001 65.75 -34.88 -16.18
N HIS A 1002 65.01 -33.87 -16.64
CA HIS A 1002 64.09 -33.97 -17.76
C HIS A 1002 64.50 -32.98 -18.85
N GLY A 1003 65.14 -33.49 -19.91
CA GLY A 1003 65.80 -32.66 -20.91
C GLY A 1003 67.00 -31.93 -20.30
N ASP A 1004 67.14 -30.64 -20.57
CA ASP A 1004 68.22 -29.80 -20.00
C ASP A 1004 67.82 -29.09 -18.69
N ARG A 1005 66.81 -29.62 -17.98
CA ARG A 1005 66.25 -29.06 -16.73
C ARG A 1005 66.19 -30.11 -15.63
N ILE A 1006 66.49 -29.71 -14.40
CA ILE A 1006 66.45 -30.54 -13.18
C ILE A 1006 65.17 -30.26 -12.40
N TYR A 1007 64.45 -31.30 -11.98
CA TYR A 1007 63.26 -31.22 -11.11
C TYR A 1007 63.47 -32.02 -9.83
N LEU A 1008 62.73 -31.68 -8.77
CA LEU A 1008 62.67 -32.49 -7.55
C LEU A 1008 61.49 -33.47 -7.64
N THR A 1009 61.76 -34.78 -7.55
CA THR A 1009 60.76 -35.86 -7.55
C THR A 1009 60.60 -36.44 -6.14
N ARG A 1010 59.35 -36.61 -5.68
CA ARG A 1010 58.98 -37.41 -4.50
C ARG A 1010 58.00 -38.49 -4.95
N CYS A 1011 58.24 -39.73 -4.52
CA CYS A 1011 57.39 -40.88 -4.84
C CYS A 1011 57.07 -40.99 -6.34
N GLY A 1012 58.08 -40.80 -7.21
CA GLY A 1012 57.95 -40.92 -8.66
C GLY A 1012 57.14 -39.81 -9.36
N LYS A 1013 56.61 -38.80 -8.64
CA LYS A 1013 55.85 -37.69 -9.22
C LYS A 1013 56.72 -36.43 -9.32
N ARG A 1014 56.72 -35.81 -10.51
CA ARG A 1014 57.53 -34.63 -10.84
C ARG A 1014 57.02 -33.40 -10.08
N GLY A 1015 57.84 -32.89 -9.16
CA GLY A 1015 57.61 -31.66 -8.42
C GLY A 1015 58.26 -30.46 -9.07
N ASP A 1016 58.66 -29.48 -8.25
CA ASP A 1016 59.10 -28.16 -8.69
C ASP A 1016 60.40 -28.18 -9.51
N LEU A 1017 60.51 -27.22 -10.45
CA LEU A 1017 61.71 -27.01 -11.24
C LEU A 1017 62.84 -26.49 -10.34
N TYR A 1018 63.92 -27.26 -10.25
CA TYR A 1018 65.07 -26.92 -9.45
C TYR A 1018 66.07 -26.03 -10.22
N GLN A 1019 66.42 -26.38 -11.46
CA GLN A 1019 67.41 -25.60 -12.26
C GLN A 1019 67.30 -25.86 -13.77
N ASN A 1020 67.60 -24.86 -14.61
CA ASN A 1020 67.64 -25.00 -16.07
C ASN A 1020 69.07 -24.77 -16.61
N CYS A 1021 69.67 -25.81 -17.18
CA CYS A 1021 71.07 -25.82 -17.61
C CYS A 1021 71.33 -24.87 -18.79
N LYS A 1022 70.36 -24.61 -19.68
CA LYS A 1022 70.56 -23.73 -20.84
C LYS A 1022 70.86 -22.27 -20.54
N LEU A 1023 70.61 -21.82 -19.30
CA LEU A 1023 70.90 -20.45 -18.87
C LEU A 1023 72.36 -20.26 -18.46
N ASN A 1024 73.14 -21.36 -18.36
CA ASN A 1024 74.55 -21.30 -18.00
C ASN A 1024 75.41 -21.25 -19.29
N PRO A 1025 76.23 -20.21 -19.52
CA PRO A 1025 77.01 -20.06 -20.75
C PRO A 1025 78.02 -21.18 -21.00
N PHE A 1026 78.42 -21.90 -19.94
CA PHE A 1026 79.45 -22.95 -19.98
C PHE A 1026 78.94 -24.35 -19.60
N GLU A 1027 77.64 -24.62 -19.46
CA GLU A 1027 77.10 -25.97 -19.18
C GLU A 1027 75.66 -26.14 -19.71
N LYS A 1028 75.47 -26.68 -20.93
CA LYS A 1028 74.17 -26.60 -21.61
C LYS A 1028 73.26 -27.82 -21.48
N LYS A 1029 73.72 -28.94 -20.94
CA LYS A 1029 72.93 -30.20 -20.87
C LYS A 1029 72.80 -30.74 -19.45
N CYS A 1030 71.70 -31.43 -19.16
CA CYS A 1030 71.46 -32.07 -17.86
C CYS A 1030 71.64 -33.59 -17.94
N ARG A 1031 72.44 -34.17 -17.03
CA ARG A 1031 72.54 -35.63 -16.87
C ARG A 1031 72.61 -36.00 -15.39
N LYS A 1032 71.83 -37.01 -14.96
CA LYS A 1032 71.77 -37.50 -13.57
C LYS A 1032 71.58 -36.41 -12.49
N GLY A 1033 70.67 -35.47 -12.74
CA GLY A 1033 70.32 -34.40 -11.80
C GLY A 1033 71.34 -33.26 -11.68
N LYS A 1034 72.28 -33.11 -12.63
CA LYS A 1034 73.29 -32.02 -12.67
C LYS A 1034 73.49 -31.47 -14.10
N CYS A 1035 73.85 -30.18 -14.21
CA CYS A 1035 74.21 -29.54 -15.47
C CYS A 1035 75.69 -29.80 -15.82
N CYS A 1036 76.00 -29.99 -17.11
CA CYS A 1036 77.38 -30.16 -17.60
C CYS A 1036 77.55 -29.73 -19.08
N PHE A 1037 78.81 -29.45 -19.49
CA PHE A 1037 79.15 -28.89 -20.82
C PHE A 1037 79.40 -29.93 -21.92
N PHE A 1038 80.14 -31.00 -21.61
CA PHE A 1038 80.32 -32.16 -22.50
C PHE A 1038 79.84 -33.43 -21.75
N CYS A 1039 78.57 -33.72 -21.95
CA CYS A 1039 77.81 -34.88 -21.49
C CYS A 1039 76.78 -35.24 -22.58
#